data_AF-A0A923TNJ3-F1
#
_entry.id   AF-A0A923TNJ3-F1
#
_cell.length_a   1.000
_cell.length_b   1.000
_cell.length_c   1.000
_cell.angle_alpha   90.00
_cell.angle_beta   90.00
_cell.angle_gamma   90.00
#
_symmetry.space_group_name_H-M   'P 1'
#
loop_
_entity.id
_entity.type
_entity.pdbx_description
1 polymer ?
#
loop_
_entity_poly.entity_id
_entity_poly.type
_entity_poly.pdbx_seq_one_letter_code
_entity_poly.pdbx_strand_id
1 'polypeptide(L)'
;MNRFLHRIVFNKSRGLRMAVAETASSQGKGQGDGPAGTQSEPPSHLARAVANMAYTATAAAFAFAIIAMCTSAGAQIIADPSAPGTQRAIVLNAPNGVPLVNIQTPSAGGVSRNVFSQFDVQRNGAILNNSRSNVQTQLGGWVQGNPWLATGAAKVILNEVNSANPSWLKGYVEVAGQKADVIIANPAGIKVDGAGFINAGHVVLTTGTPVLGGAGNLEGFRVQRGTVVIEGLGLDTRTAGYTDIIARAVQVNAGLWANYLRIAGGAGEVSAADPTHITPLAGVGDKPQFMLDVAALGGMYAGHIYLVGSEAGLGVNNSGVMAASGAGTGSELVLLANGQLVNRGTLQATGSVSIGASTLNTNGGSIIAGGDLALSAGSLTNNSGQIAAGSNMTLNAGQLTNTQGSITAGGALSATTIQALNNSAGLMAANGNVNLSAVSLNNGAGTIASVQGGVSVNTSGALNNDSGKLQAAQDVVLRSAGLTNTMPSGAPATAPAGSITGRNILIDTGPQALNNSQGTIAASGALTVTSGVLNNEAGLIQSGGAMVINTQGQTLSNTNAATRVGGAGGIASQGTLHLQTGALNNDAGYIGAKDTLTANTGNASVSNSQAGQIVGQSAVTFTSTGFDNRSGQVQAMGDLSLNAGTGTLHNAAGLLRSAGTTTLNAASVINSTTSGTNQGIEGKDVAITVTGSTTAAAMLANDGGAIRADRNATLTSSGLINNTGGLISAGNTLTLRDGAATPATPATLA
;
A
#
# COMPACT_ATOMS: atom_id res chain seq x y z
N MET A 1 -3.23 -42.92 -18.54
CA MET A 1 -3.11 -42.11 -17.31
C MET A 1 -3.10 -40.65 -17.74
N ASN A 2 -3.94 -39.79 -17.15
CA ASN A 2 -3.99 -38.39 -17.55
C ASN A 2 -2.70 -37.66 -17.11
N ARG A 3 -2.34 -36.56 -17.78
CA ARG A 3 -1.08 -35.82 -17.60
C ARG A 3 -0.89 -35.20 -16.19
N PHE A 4 -1.91 -35.28 -15.34
CA PHE A 4 -1.98 -34.57 -14.06
C PHE A 4 -2.33 -35.49 -12.86
N LEU A 5 -2.32 -36.82 -13.03
CA LEU A 5 -2.48 -37.84 -11.98
C LEU A 5 -3.65 -37.62 -11.00
N HIS A 6 -4.76 -37.03 -11.48
CA HIS A 6 -5.96 -36.80 -10.67
C HIS A 6 -7.23 -37.33 -11.35
N ARG A 7 -8.22 -37.66 -10.54
CA ARG A 7 -9.58 -38.01 -10.98
C ARG A 7 -10.61 -37.15 -10.27
N ILE A 8 -11.77 -36.94 -10.90
CA ILE A 8 -12.87 -36.17 -10.30
C ILE A 8 -13.78 -37.14 -9.52
N VAL A 9 -14.02 -36.88 -8.24
CA VAL A 9 -14.94 -37.64 -7.38
C VAL A 9 -15.98 -36.73 -6.73
N PHE A 10 -17.18 -37.24 -6.45
CA PHE A 10 -18.20 -36.51 -5.70
C PHE A 10 -17.95 -36.63 -4.19
N ASN A 11 -17.73 -35.50 -3.51
CA ASN A 11 -17.53 -35.46 -2.07
C ASN A 11 -18.87 -35.24 -1.36
N LYS A 12 -19.38 -36.28 -0.69
CA LYS A 12 -20.68 -36.26 0.00
C LYS A 12 -20.76 -35.27 1.16
N SER A 13 -19.66 -35.01 1.87
CA SER A 13 -19.65 -34.04 2.99
C SER A 13 -19.72 -32.59 2.50
N ARG A 14 -19.27 -32.32 1.27
CA ARG A 14 -19.26 -30.98 0.68
C ARG A 14 -20.35 -30.74 -0.35
N GLY A 15 -20.95 -31.78 -0.92
CA GLY A 15 -22.01 -31.68 -1.93
C GLY A 15 -21.53 -31.29 -3.33
N LEU A 16 -20.22 -31.45 -3.63
CA LEU A 16 -19.58 -30.96 -4.86
C LEU A 16 -18.66 -32.04 -5.47
N ARG A 17 -18.34 -31.92 -6.76
CA ARG A 17 -17.29 -32.71 -7.42
C ARG A 17 -15.90 -32.08 -7.19
N MET A 18 -14.93 -32.90 -6.80
CA MET A 18 -13.57 -32.48 -6.42
C MET A 18 -12.52 -33.31 -7.16
N ALA A 19 -11.42 -32.68 -7.57
CA ALA A 19 -10.25 -33.40 -8.08
C ALA A 19 -9.47 -34.01 -6.90
N VAL A 20 -9.15 -35.31 -7.00
CA VAL A 20 -8.36 -36.06 -6.02
C VAL A 20 -7.27 -36.85 -6.73
N ALA A 21 -6.19 -37.19 -6.02
CA ALA A 21 -5.15 -38.07 -6.57
C ALA A 21 -5.76 -39.39 -7.07
N GLU A 22 -5.24 -39.95 -8.17
CA GLU A 22 -5.72 -41.22 -8.74
C GLU A 22 -5.72 -42.39 -7.72
N THR A 23 -4.89 -42.30 -6.67
CA THR A 23 -4.77 -43.29 -5.59
C THR A 23 -5.80 -43.16 -4.46
N ALA A 24 -6.69 -42.15 -4.50
CA ALA A 24 -7.73 -42.02 -3.50
C ALA A 24 -8.65 -43.27 -3.52
N SER A 25 -8.92 -43.88 -2.37
CA SER A 25 -9.85 -45.01 -2.27
C SER A 25 -11.31 -44.52 -2.29
N SER A 26 -12.13 -45.12 -3.14
CA SER A 26 -13.58 -44.90 -3.11
C SER A 26 -14.20 -45.87 -2.11
N GLN A 27 -15.12 -45.41 -1.25
CA GLN A 27 -15.97 -46.34 -0.51
C GLN A 27 -17.18 -46.73 -1.36
N GLY A 28 -17.11 -47.93 -1.96
CA GLY A 28 -18.17 -48.59 -2.72
C GLY A 28 -17.79 -50.04 -3.02
N LYS A 29 -18.68 -50.98 -2.69
CA LYS A 29 -18.50 -52.45 -2.63
C LYS A 29 -17.95 -53.14 -3.90
N GLY A 30 -17.17 -54.20 -3.69
CA GLY A 30 -16.99 -55.33 -4.64
C GLY A 30 -15.78 -56.24 -4.32
N GLN A 31 -16.03 -57.53 -4.09
CA GLN A 31 -15.12 -58.61 -3.66
C GLN A 31 -14.08 -59.06 -4.72
N GLY A 32 -13.02 -59.75 -4.27
CA GLY A 32 -12.21 -60.66 -5.10
C GLY A 32 -10.92 -61.16 -4.45
N ASP A 33 -10.99 -62.39 -3.92
CA ASP A 33 -9.99 -63.40 -3.53
C ASP A 33 -8.46 -63.18 -3.66
N GLY A 34 -7.70 -63.71 -2.69
CA GLY A 34 -6.22 -63.83 -2.67
C GLY A 34 -5.67 -64.97 -3.55
N PRO A 35 -4.49 -65.59 -3.29
CA PRO A 35 -3.57 -65.42 -2.14
C PRO A 35 -2.02 -65.47 -2.44
N ALA A 36 -1.23 -65.23 -1.37
CA ALA A 36 0.04 -65.87 -0.96
C ALA A 36 1.41 -65.67 -1.71
N GLY A 37 2.47 -65.49 -0.89
CA GLY A 37 3.90 -65.78 -1.20
C GLY A 37 4.89 -64.71 -0.71
N THR A 38 5.33 -64.67 0.55
CA THR A 38 6.57 -65.24 1.16
C THR A 38 7.94 -64.85 0.57
N GLN A 39 8.71 -64.14 1.43
CA GLN A 39 10.15 -64.29 1.77
C GLN A 39 11.31 -63.61 0.98
N SER A 40 12.20 -63.04 1.82
CA SER A 40 13.68 -63.00 1.80
C SER A 40 14.46 -62.04 0.88
N GLU A 41 14.86 -60.89 1.46
CA GLU A 41 16.25 -60.48 1.87
C GLU A 41 17.46 -60.53 0.87
N PRO A 42 18.53 -59.72 1.10
CA PRO A 42 19.25 -58.84 0.13
C PRO A 42 20.72 -59.35 -0.13
N PRO A 43 21.82 -58.56 -0.41
CA PRO A 43 22.02 -57.11 -0.67
C PRO A 43 23.01 -56.70 -1.80
N SER A 44 23.12 -55.39 -2.12
CA SER A 44 24.39 -54.63 -2.04
C SER A 44 24.31 -53.13 -2.39
N HIS A 45 24.63 -52.31 -1.38
CA HIS A 45 25.46 -51.10 -1.33
C HIS A 45 25.61 -50.17 -2.55
N LEU A 46 25.17 -48.91 -2.41
CA LEU A 46 26.06 -47.72 -2.35
C LEU A 46 25.27 -46.39 -2.22
N ALA A 47 24.98 -46.01 -0.97
CA ALA A 47 25.19 -44.68 -0.33
C ALA A 47 24.82 -43.35 -1.06
N ARG A 48 23.80 -42.63 -0.56
CA ARG A 48 23.90 -41.41 0.32
C ARG A 48 22.60 -40.57 0.36
N ALA A 49 22.14 -40.28 1.59
CA ALA A 49 21.26 -39.18 2.06
C ALA A 49 19.82 -39.12 1.48
N VAL A 50 18.71 -39.12 2.22
CA VAL A 50 18.38 -38.66 3.59
C VAL A 50 17.26 -39.57 4.14
N ALA A 51 17.39 -40.01 5.39
CA ALA A 51 16.46 -40.91 6.05
C ALA A 51 15.37 -40.17 6.86
N ASN A 52 14.13 -40.63 6.67
CA ASN A 52 13.09 -40.97 7.65
C ASN A 52 12.70 -39.97 8.77
N MET A 53 11.44 -39.53 8.73
CA MET A 53 10.58 -39.46 9.92
C MET A 53 9.16 -39.95 9.57
N ALA A 54 8.89 -41.23 9.86
CA ALA A 54 7.56 -41.73 10.20
C ALA A 54 7.72 -42.99 11.06
N TYR A 55 6.87 -43.10 12.09
CA TYR A 55 6.86 -44.01 13.24
C TYR A 55 7.80 -43.57 14.38
N THR A 56 7.31 -43.24 15.58
CA THR A 56 6.30 -43.98 16.35
C THR A 56 5.45 -43.04 17.23
N ALA A 57 4.13 -43.27 17.17
CA ALA A 57 3.17 -42.82 18.16
C ALA A 57 3.30 -43.72 19.40
N THR A 58 4.18 -43.35 20.34
CA THR A 58 4.18 -43.86 21.72
C THR A 58 4.87 -42.86 22.64
N ALA A 59 4.13 -41.84 23.10
CA ALA A 59 4.44 -41.08 24.32
C ALA A 59 3.18 -40.38 24.88
N ALA A 60 2.01 -41.01 24.70
CA ALA A 60 0.72 -40.55 25.21
C ALA A 60 -0.02 -41.70 25.92
N ALA A 61 0.68 -42.44 26.78
CA ALA A 61 0.11 -43.40 27.72
C ALA A 61 1.23 -43.96 28.61
N PHE A 62 1.73 -43.18 29.59
CA PHE A 62 2.33 -43.65 30.86
C PHE A 62 2.80 -42.42 31.66
N ALA A 63 1.84 -41.64 32.15
CA ALA A 63 1.98 -40.80 33.35
C ALA A 63 0.62 -40.65 34.07
N PHE A 64 -0.23 -41.68 33.95
CA PHE A 64 -1.36 -41.92 34.84
C PHE A 64 -1.01 -43.17 35.66
N ALA A 65 -1.08 -43.03 36.99
CA ALA A 65 -0.84 -44.02 38.05
C ALA A 65 0.53 -43.98 38.77
N ILE A 66 0.82 -42.86 39.44
CA ILE A 66 1.12 -42.91 40.89
C ILE A 66 0.25 -41.85 41.57
N ILE A 67 -0.84 -42.30 42.18
CA ILE A 67 -1.54 -41.52 43.21
C ILE A 67 -0.65 -41.56 44.45
N ALA A 68 0.19 -40.55 44.60
CA ALA A 68 0.46 -40.03 45.93
C ALA A 68 -0.55 -38.91 46.13
N MET A 69 -1.47 -39.13 47.07
CA MET A 69 -2.56 -38.24 47.40
C MET A 69 -2.03 -36.85 47.75
N CYS A 70 -2.00 -35.95 46.77
CA CYS A 70 -2.15 -34.54 47.03
C CYS A 70 -3.64 -34.27 46.83
N THR A 71 -4.37 -34.24 47.93
CA THR A 71 -5.71 -33.64 47.95
C THR A 71 -5.64 -32.32 47.19
N SER A 72 -6.55 -32.10 46.25
CA SER A 72 -6.86 -30.77 45.72
C SER A 72 -7.16 -29.86 46.90
N ALA A 73 -6.15 -29.11 47.36
CA ALA A 73 -6.36 -27.99 48.25
C ALA A 73 -7.28 -27.03 47.48
N GLY A 74 -8.48 -26.82 48.01
CA GLY A 74 -9.51 -26.03 47.36
C GLY A 74 -8.94 -24.68 46.94
N ALA A 75 -9.18 -24.33 45.68
CA ALA A 75 -8.83 -23.01 45.16
C ALA A 75 -9.52 -21.93 46.03
N GLN A 76 -8.73 -21.20 46.82
CA GLN A 76 -9.21 -20.33 47.90
C GLN A 76 -8.30 -19.10 48.01
N ILE A 77 -8.86 -17.99 48.51
CA ILE A 77 -8.11 -16.79 48.90
C ILE A 77 -7.45 -17.06 50.26
N ILE A 78 -6.13 -17.04 50.32
CA ILE A 78 -5.33 -17.38 51.50
C ILE A 78 -4.33 -16.27 51.76
N ALA A 79 -4.47 -15.56 52.89
CA ALA A 79 -3.52 -14.55 53.32
C ALA A 79 -2.14 -15.18 53.55
N ASP A 80 -1.07 -14.48 53.16
CA ASP A 80 0.30 -14.97 53.33
C ASP A 80 0.68 -14.95 54.82
N PRO A 81 0.91 -16.12 55.46
CA PRO A 81 1.28 -16.15 56.87
C PRO A 81 2.62 -15.45 57.16
N SER A 82 3.51 -15.39 56.15
CA SER A 82 4.83 -14.77 56.26
C SER A 82 4.80 -13.25 56.11
N ALA A 83 3.70 -12.66 55.63
CA ALA A 83 3.56 -11.22 55.51
C ALA A 83 3.41 -10.53 56.87
N PRO A 84 3.80 -9.24 56.99
CA PRO A 84 3.56 -8.44 58.19
C PRO A 84 2.09 -8.43 58.61
N GLY A 85 1.82 -8.36 59.93
CA GLY A 85 0.45 -8.37 60.45
C GLY A 85 -0.46 -7.29 59.84
N THR A 86 0.09 -6.12 59.55
CA THR A 86 -0.59 -5.00 58.88
C THR A 86 -0.85 -5.20 57.39
N GLN A 87 -0.44 -6.35 56.82
CA GLN A 87 -0.62 -6.73 55.42
C GLN A 87 -1.37 -8.06 55.28
N ARG A 88 -1.65 -8.76 56.39
CA ARG A 88 -2.36 -10.04 56.39
C ARG A 88 -3.87 -9.82 56.52
N ALA A 89 -4.56 -9.72 55.39
CA ALA A 89 -6.03 -9.57 55.38
C ALA A 89 -6.72 -10.74 56.10
N ILE A 90 -7.90 -10.47 56.68
CA ILE A 90 -8.71 -11.52 57.29
C ILE A 90 -9.74 -12.00 56.26
N VAL A 91 -9.67 -13.28 55.91
CA VAL A 91 -10.62 -13.92 54.99
C VAL A 91 -11.71 -14.60 55.81
N LEU A 92 -12.94 -14.16 55.60
CA LEU A 92 -14.17 -14.67 56.19
C LEU A 92 -15.09 -15.20 55.08
N ASN A 93 -16.28 -15.67 55.45
CA ASN A 93 -17.36 -15.94 54.51
C ASN A 93 -18.51 -14.97 54.80
N ALA A 94 -19.09 -14.41 53.75
CA ALA A 94 -20.39 -13.75 53.80
C ALA A 94 -21.49 -14.78 54.18
N PRO A 95 -22.68 -14.35 54.61
CA PRO A 95 -23.76 -15.25 55.03
C PRO A 95 -24.15 -16.32 53.99
N ASN A 96 -23.97 -16.03 52.70
CA ASN A 96 -24.26 -16.96 51.61
C ASN A 96 -23.03 -17.76 51.12
N GLY A 97 -21.92 -17.71 51.85
CA GLY A 97 -20.71 -18.49 51.58
C GLY A 97 -19.69 -17.82 50.66
N VAL A 98 -19.97 -16.65 50.07
CA VAL A 98 -18.98 -15.92 49.25
C VAL A 98 -17.80 -15.47 50.12
N PRO A 99 -16.54 -15.70 49.71
CA PRO A 99 -15.37 -15.20 50.44
C PRO A 99 -15.42 -13.67 50.64
N LEU A 100 -15.24 -13.24 51.89
CA LEU A 100 -15.25 -11.85 52.32
C LEU A 100 -13.87 -11.50 52.90
N VAL A 101 -13.12 -10.65 52.21
CA VAL A 101 -11.80 -10.19 52.62
C VAL A 101 -11.94 -8.87 53.37
N ASN A 102 -11.77 -8.89 54.68
CA ASN A 102 -11.55 -7.68 55.46
C ASN A 102 -10.14 -7.16 55.17
N ILE A 103 -10.07 -6.17 54.27
CA ILE A 103 -8.83 -5.54 53.85
C ILE A 103 -8.16 -4.82 55.02
N GLN A 104 -6.85 -4.64 54.93
CA GLN A 104 -6.05 -3.97 55.95
C GLN A 104 -6.21 -2.45 55.95
N THR A 105 -5.86 -1.80 57.06
CA THR A 105 -5.89 -0.34 57.20
C THR A 105 -5.09 0.33 56.07
N PRO A 106 -5.66 1.33 55.36
CA PRO A 106 -4.95 2.03 54.30
C PRO A 106 -3.74 2.81 54.81
N SER A 107 -2.72 2.94 53.96
CA SER A 107 -1.59 3.85 54.17
C SER A 107 -2.04 5.32 54.13
N ALA A 108 -1.13 6.25 54.48
CA ALA A 108 -1.38 7.69 54.29
C ALA A 108 -1.63 8.05 52.81
N GLY A 109 -1.02 7.30 51.88
CA GLY A 109 -1.30 7.37 50.44
C GLY A 109 -2.65 6.79 50.02
N GLY A 110 -3.44 6.22 50.93
CA GLY A 110 -4.77 5.66 50.67
C GLY A 110 -4.76 4.23 50.09
N VAL A 111 -3.62 3.53 50.14
CA VAL A 111 -3.48 2.15 49.63
C VAL A 111 -3.64 1.15 50.78
N SER A 112 -4.62 0.26 50.67
CA SER A 112 -4.71 -0.94 51.51
C SER A 112 -3.92 -2.07 50.84
N ARG A 113 -2.77 -2.45 51.42
CA ARG A 113 -1.92 -3.54 50.89
C ARG A 113 -2.24 -4.85 51.61
N ASN A 114 -2.63 -5.85 50.83
CA ASN A 114 -3.07 -7.16 51.30
C ASN A 114 -2.23 -8.22 50.60
N VAL A 115 -1.46 -9.02 51.35
CA VAL A 115 -0.53 -10.00 50.80
C VAL A 115 -1.07 -11.41 50.99
N PHE A 116 -1.02 -12.21 49.93
CA PHE A 116 -1.64 -13.54 49.83
C PHE A 116 -0.61 -14.58 49.36
N SER A 117 -0.73 -15.81 49.87
CA SER A 117 -0.01 -16.98 49.32
C SER A 117 -0.81 -17.63 48.18
N GLN A 118 -2.11 -17.38 48.11
CA GLN A 118 -2.98 -17.70 46.97
C GLN A 118 -4.13 -16.69 46.92
N PHE A 119 -4.46 -16.21 45.72
CA PHE A 119 -5.64 -15.36 45.50
C PHE A 119 -6.39 -15.88 44.28
N ASP A 120 -7.33 -16.80 44.54
CA ASP A 120 -8.22 -17.38 43.54
C ASP A 120 -9.66 -16.96 43.80
N VAL A 121 -10.34 -16.48 42.77
CA VAL A 121 -11.75 -16.10 42.82
C VAL A 121 -12.56 -17.18 42.12
N GLN A 122 -13.43 -17.86 42.87
CA GLN A 122 -14.32 -18.87 42.31
C GLN A 122 -15.52 -18.22 41.59
N ARG A 123 -16.35 -19.04 40.92
CA ARG A 123 -17.53 -18.55 40.17
C ARG A 123 -18.56 -17.79 41.02
N ASN A 124 -18.64 -18.08 42.31
CA ASN A 124 -19.48 -17.34 43.26
C ASN A 124 -18.90 -15.97 43.68
N GLY A 125 -17.69 -15.64 43.21
CA GLY A 125 -17.06 -14.33 43.39
C GLY A 125 -16.30 -14.18 44.72
N ALA A 126 -15.86 -12.95 44.99
CA ALA A 126 -15.20 -12.55 46.23
C ALA A 126 -15.52 -11.09 46.56
N ILE A 127 -15.55 -10.75 47.85
CA ILE A 127 -15.88 -9.40 48.33
C ILE A 127 -14.66 -8.81 49.04
N LEU A 128 -14.22 -7.65 48.62
CA LEU A 128 -13.22 -6.82 49.29
C LEU A 128 -13.97 -5.81 50.18
N ASN A 129 -13.91 -6.00 51.50
CA ASN A 129 -14.69 -5.20 52.44
C ASN A 129 -14.04 -3.84 52.72
N ASN A 130 -14.40 -2.83 51.93
CA ASN A 130 -13.97 -1.44 52.07
C ASN A 130 -15.00 -0.57 52.82
N SER A 131 -15.87 -1.19 53.62
CA SER A 131 -16.96 -0.49 54.31
C SER A 131 -16.65 -0.28 55.78
N ARG A 132 -16.96 0.92 56.31
CA ARG A 132 -16.86 1.24 57.74
C ARG A 132 -18.12 0.89 58.53
N SER A 133 -19.18 0.51 57.82
CA SER A 133 -20.51 0.23 58.39
C SER A 133 -21.11 -0.97 57.67
N ASN A 134 -22.19 -1.53 58.20
CA ASN A 134 -22.88 -2.62 57.53
C ASN A 134 -23.39 -2.15 56.16
N VAL A 135 -23.12 -2.91 55.12
CA VAL A 135 -23.48 -2.55 53.73
C VAL A 135 -24.06 -3.77 53.03
N GLN A 136 -25.03 -3.52 52.16
CA GLN A 136 -25.55 -4.55 51.27
C GLN A 136 -24.64 -4.68 50.05
N THR A 137 -24.14 -5.88 49.82
CA THR A 137 -23.33 -6.27 48.65
C THR A 137 -24.19 -7.04 47.65
N GLN A 138 -23.80 -7.00 46.37
CA GLN A 138 -24.45 -7.72 45.28
C GLN A 138 -24.16 -9.23 45.36
N LEU A 139 -22.92 -9.60 45.70
CA LEU A 139 -22.48 -10.99 45.76
C LEU A 139 -22.83 -11.66 47.09
N GLY A 140 -22.72 -10.96 48.22
CA GLY A 140 -22.74 -11.57 49.58
C GLY A 140 -23.93 -11.21 50.46
N GLY A 141 -24.84 -10.34 49.98
CA GLY A 141 -25.90 -9.77 50.82
C GLY A 141 -25.34 -8.78 51.86
N TRP A 142 -25.97 -8.71 53.04
CA TRP A 142 -25.52 -7.82 54.11
C TRP A 142 -24.20 -8.30 54.73
N VAL A 143 -23.17 -7.47 54.64
CA VAL A 143 -21.86 -7.71 55.27
C VAL A 143 -21.62 -6.68 56.37
N GLN A 144 -20.95 -7.09 57.45
CA GLN A 144 -20.61 -6.19 58.54
C GLN A 144 -19.49 -5.22 58.13
N GLY A 145 -19.46 -4.04 58.75
CA GLY A 145 -18.36 -3.09 58.56
C GLY A 145 -17.00 -3.70 58.91
N ASN A 146 -15.97 -3.38 58.14
CA ASN A 146 -14.61 -3.84 58.36
C ASN A 146 -13.98 -3.09 59.55
N PRO A 147 -13.61 -3.80 60.65
CA PRO A 147 -13.06 -3.18 61.84
C PRO A 147 -11.68 -2.51 61.62
N TRP A 148 -10.98 -2.84 60.53
CA TRP A 148 -9.65 -2.30 60.22
C TRP A 148 -9.69 -0.92 59.53
N LEU A 149 -10.88 -0.38 59.25
CA LEU A 149 -11.07 0.89 58.52
C LEU A 149 -11.48 2.06 59.41
N ALA A 150 -11.13 2.02 60.70
CA ALA A 150 -11.45 3.08 61.66
C ALA A 150 -10.98 4.47 61.18
N THR A 151 -9.80 4.52 60.56
CA THR A 151 -9.13 5.74 60.06
C THR A 151 -9.57 6.18 58.66
N GLY A 152 -10.39 5.40 57.96
CA GLY A 152 -10.88 5.70 56.62
C GLY A 152 -10.91 4.49 55.70
N ALA A 153 -11.70 4.57 54.63
CA ALA A 153 -11.73 3.56 53.58
C ALA A 153 -10.55 3.72 52.61
N ALA A 154 -10.15 2.63 51.96
CA ALA A 154 -9.10 2.61 50.95
C ALA A 154 -9.54 3.33 49.68
N LYS A 155 -8.60 4.03 49.04
CA LYS A 155 -8.74 4.52 47.66
C LYS A 155 -8.27 3.45 46.66
N VAL A 156 -7.25 2.69 47.04
CA VAL A 156 -6.68 1.58 46.27
C VAL A 156 -6.61 0.34 47.15
N ILE A 157 -7.12 -0.77 46.67
CA ILE A 157 -7.02 -2.08 47.32
C ILE A 157 -6.03 -2.91 46.51
N LEU A 158 -4.82 -3.05 47.04
CA LEU A 158 -3.74 -3.83 46.46
C LEU A 158 -3.78 -5.26 47.01
N ASN A 159 -4.07 -6.22 46.15
CA ASN A 159 -4.00 -7.65 46.44
C ASN A 159 -2.74 -8.21 45.78
N GLU A 160 -1.71 -8.46 46.59
CA GLU A 160 -0.40 -8.90 46.14
C GLU A 160 -0.20 -10.38 46.47
N VAL A 161 0.18 -11.19 45.48
CA VAL A 161 0.40 -12.62 45.66
C VAL A 161 1.89 -12.92 45.68
N ASN A 162 2.34 -13.49 46.79
CA ASN A 162 3.71 -13.93 47.00
C ASN A 162 3.76 -15.45 46.88
N SER A 163 3.72 -15.95 45.64
CA SER A 163 3.67 -17.39 45.35
C SER A 163 4.27 -17.70 43.99
N ALA A 164 4.64 -18.96 43.79
CA ALA A 164 5.02 -19.48 42.48
C ALA A 164 3.80 -19.88 41.62
N ASN A 165 2.60 -19.90 42.21
CA ASN A 165 1.37 -20.27 41.53
C ASN A 165 0.64 -19.04 40.95
N PRO A 166 0.06 -19.16 39.74
CA PRO A 166 -0.77 -18.10 39.18
C PRO A 166 -2.09 -17.97 39.95
N SER A 167 -2.70 -16.79 39.85
CA SER A 167 -4.06 -16.53 40.33
C SER A 167 -5.10 -16.97 39.30
N TRP A 168 -6.19 -17.59 39.75
CA TRP A 168 -7.33 -17.98 38.93
C TRP A 168 -8.55 -17.12 39.25
N LEU A 169 -9.02 -16.34 38.29
CA LEU A 169 -10.17 -15.44 38.45
C LEU A 169 -11.34 -15.96 37.61
N LYS A 170 -12.32 -16.60 38.26
CA LYS A 170 -13.46 -17.28 37.62
C LYS A 170 -14.82 -16.64 37.92
N GLY A 171 -14.84 -15.54 38.66
CA GLY A 171 -16.06 -14.85 39.08
C GLY A 171 -15.79 -13.41 39.46
N TYR A 172 -16.83 -12.69 39.87
CA TYR A 172 -16.76 -11.25 40.11
C TYR A 172 -16.04 -10.92 41.43
N VAL A 173 -15.27 -9.83 41.43
CA VAL A 173 -14.70 -9.20 42.62
C VAL A 173 -15.48 -7.94 42.94
N GLU A 174 -16.10 -7.87 44.12
CA GLU A 174 -16.90 -6.74 44.56
C GLU A 174 -16.21 -5.93 45.65
N VAL A 175 -16.19 -4.61 45.52
CA VAL A 175 -15.79 -3.70 46.61
C VAL A 175 -17.03 -3.35 47.44
N ALA A 176 -17.10 -3.81 48.69
CA ALA A 176 -18.18 -3.43 49.60
C ALA A 176 -17.96 -2.03 50.16
N GLY A 177 -19.00 -1.20 50.18
CA GLY A 177 -18.92 0.15 50.74
C GLY A 177 -18.34 1.18 49.78
N GLN A 178 -17.33 1.93 50.21
CA GLN A 178 -16.77 3.01 49.41
C GLN A 178 -16.05 2.47 48.17
N LYS A 179 -16.38 3.01 47.00
CA LYS A 179 -15.74 2.71 45.72
C LYS A 179 -14.21 2.90 45.81
N ALA A 180 -13.45 1.94 45.28
CA ALA A 180 -11.99 1.96 45.27
C ALA A 180 -11.44 1.35 43.97
N ASP A 181 -10.15 1.57 43.72
CA ASP A 181 -9.41 0.86 42.68
C ASP A 181 -9.01 -0.52 43.19
N VAL A 182 -9.03 -1.52 42.32
CA VAL A 182 -8.70 -2.90 42.68
C VAL A 182 -7.52 -3.36 41.84
N ILE A 183 -6.46 -3.78 42.52
CA ILE A 183 -5.24 -4.30 41.89
C ILE A 183 -5.06 -5.75 42.31
N ILE A 184 -4.84 -6.63 41.35
CA ILE A 184 -4.43 -8.02 41.56
C ILE A 184 -3.04 -8.17 40.94
N ALA A 185 -2.03 -8.31 41.80
CA ALA A 185 -0.63 -8.39 41.41
C ALA A 185 -0.08 -9.78 41.72
N ASN A 186 0.24 -10.55 40.68
CA ASN A 186 0.84 -11.88 40.82
C ASN A 186 1.94 -12.11 39.76
N PRO A 187 3.23 -12.01 40.14
CA PRO A 187 4.33 -12.26 39.22
C PRO A 187 4.39 -13.66 38.59
N ALA A 188 3.76 -14.67 39.19
CA ALA A 188 3.66 -16.00 38.59
C ALA A 188 2.67 -16.07 37.41
N GLY A 189 1.76 -15.10 37.30
CA GLY A 189 0.75 -15.02 36.25
C GLY A 189 -0.68 -14.92 36.77
N ILE A 190 -1.60 -14.57 35.89
CA ILE A 190 -3.02 -14.45 36.19
C ILE A 190 -3.82 -15.13 35.08
N LYS A 191 -4.77 -15.97 35.43
CA LYS A 191 -5.69 -16.64 34.50
C LYS A 191 -7.11 -16.21 34.78
N VAL A 192 -7.84 -15.86 33.73
CA VAL A 192 -9.20 -15.31 33.80
C VAL A 192 -10.15 -16.18 32.98
N ASP A 193 -11.24 -16.61 33.61
CA ASP A 193 -12.34 -17.39 33.01
C ASP A 193 -13.69 -16.94 33.60
N GLY A 194 -14.17 -15.77 33.17
CA GLY A 194 -15.44 -15.19 33.63
C GLY A 194 -15.29 -14.25 34.82
N ALA A 195 -14.16 -13.56 34.95
CA ALA A 195 -14.00 -12.54 35.98
C ALA A 195 -14.70 -11.24 35.59
N GLY A 196 -15.15 -10.50 36.59
CA GLY A 196 -15.60 -9.12 36.45
C GLY A 196 -15.49 -8.36 37.75
N PHE A 197 -15.82 -7.08 37.74
CA PHE A 197 -15.63 -6.21 38.91
C PHE A 197 -16.88 -5.41 39.23
N ILE A 198 -17.20 -5.28 40.51
CA ILE A 198 -18.36 -4.55 41.00
C ILE A 198 -17.87 -3.46 41.94
N ASN A 199 -18.37 -2.24 41.73
CA ASN A 199 -18.01 -1.06 42.54
C ASN A 199 -16.49 -0.76 42.55
N ALA A 200 -15.79 -1.09 41.47
CA ALA A 200 -14.39 -0.72 41.25
C ALA A 200 -14.28 0.52 40.35
N GLY A 201 -13.41 1.47 40.69
CA GLY A 201 -13.11 2.65 39.87
C GLY A 201 -12.22 2.32 38.68
N HIS A 202 -11.09 1.73 39.02
CA HIS A 202 -10.06 1.26 38.12
C HIS A 202 -9.70 -0.17 38.49
N VAL A 203 -9.53 -1.02 37.50
CA VAL A 203 -9.11 -2.42 37.67
C VAL A 203 -7.72 -2.58 37.09
N VAL A 204 -6.78 -3.14 37.85
CA VAL A 204 -5.43 -3.47 37.38
C VAL A 204 -5.15 -4.96 37.59
N LEU A 205 -4.88 -5.68 36.50
CA LEU A 205 -4.35 -7.04 36.54
C LEU A 205 -2.88 -6.99 36.15
N THR A 206 -1.98 -7.38 37.06
CA THR A 206 -0.55 -7.22 36.82
C THR A 206 0.29 -8.43 37.20
N THR A 207 1.31 -8.72 36.39
CA THR A 207 2.39 -9.66 36.75
C THR A 207 3.63 -8.92 37.26
N GLY A 208 3.54 -7.60 37.42
CA GLY A 208 4.58 -6.81 38.04
C GLY A 208 4.48 -6.82 39.56
N THR A 209 5.63 -6.74 40.22
CA THR A 209 5.70 -6.46 41.65
C THR A 209 5.38 -4.98 41.90
N PRO A 210 4.44 -4.62 42.78
CA PRO A 210 4.11 -3.22 43.08
C PRO A 210 5.31 -2.46 43.67
N VAL A 211 5.50 -1.22 43.23
CA VAL A 211 6.49 -0.26 43.76
C VAL A 211 5.74 0.81 44.55
N LEU A 212 6.05 0.90 45.84
CA LEU A 212 5.39 1.82 46.78
C LEU A 212 6.38 2.91 47.24
N GLY A 213 5.89 4.15 47.28
CA GLY A 213 6.64 5.29 47.81
C GLY A 213 6.73 5.30 49.34
N GLY A 214 7.49 6.25 49.88
CA GLY A 214 7.73 6.37 51.33
C GLY A 214 6.47 6.58 52.18
N ALA A 215 5.41 7.19 51.62
CA ALA A 215 4.11 7.36 52.28
C ALA A 215 3.13 6.20 52.03
N GLY A 216 3.57 5.14 51.34
CA GLY A 216 2.78 3.97 50.99
C GLY A 216 1.79 4.21 49.85
N ASN A 217 1.98 5.25 49.04
CA ASN A 217 1.30 5.44 47.76
C ASN A 217 1.88 4.50 46.68
N LEU A 218 1.08 4.11 45.71
CA LEU A 218 1.53 3.31 44.57
C LEU A 218 2.22 4.21 43.53
N GLU A 219 3.46 3.88 43.17
CA GLU A 219 4.25 4.61 42.18
C GLU A 219 4.30 3.87 40.84
N GLY A 220 4.33 2.54 40.86
CA GLY A 220 4.40 1.74 39.64
C GLY A 220 4.45 0.24 39.88
N PHE A 221 4.85 -0.47 38.84
CA PHE A 221 5.00 -1.92 38.83
C PHE A 221 6.32 -2.30 38.16
N ARG A 222 7.07 -3.22 38.78
CA ARG A 222 8.24 -3.83 38.17
C ARG A 222 7.86 -5.15 37.52
N VAL A 223 7.78 -5.17 36.19
CA VAL A 223 7.40 -6.34 35.38
C VAL A 223 8.67 -7.02 34.86
N GLN A 224 8.84 -8.30 35.17
CA GLN A 224 10.00 -9.09 34.69
C GLN A 224 9.61 -10.45 34.13
N ARG A 225 8.43 -10.98 34.46
CA ARG A 225 7.95 -12.31 34.08
C ARG A 225 6.42 -12.37 34.18
N GLY A 226 5.86 -13.55 33.92
CA GLY A 226 4.44 -13.85 34.09
C GLY A 226 3.61 -13.48 32.87
N THR A 227 2.49 -14.18 32.72
CA THR A 227 1.52 -13.97 31.65
C THR A 227 0.14 -13.76 32.24
N VAL A 228 -0.63 -12.84 31.65
CA VAL A 228 -2.06 -12.73 31.89
C VAL A 228 -2.79 -13.46 30.76
N VAL A 229 -3.62 -14.45 31.09
CA VAL A 229 -4.37 -15.26 30.13
C VAL A 229 -5.85 -15.02 30.34
N ILE A 230 -6.54 -14.55 29.30
CA ILE A 230 -8.00 -14.40 29.26
C ILE A 230 -8.57 -15.52 28.41
N GLU A 231 -9.35 -16.40 29.01
CA GLU A 231 -9.90 -17.60 28.38
C GLU A 231 -11.36 -17.85 28.81
N GLY A 232 -11.98 -18.91 28.28
CA GLY A 232 -13.32 -19.33 28.65
C GLY A 232 -14.38 -18.21 28.55
N LEU A 233 -14.99 -17.85 29.67
CA LEU A 233 -16.03 -16.80 29.73
C LEU A 233 -15.49 -15.36 29.63
N GLY A 234 -14.17 -15.17 29.60
CA GLY A 234 -13.56 -13.86 29.37
C GLY A 234 -13.45 -12.95 30.60
N LEU A 235 -13.24 -11.66 30.35
CA LEU A 235 -13.09 -10.60 31.36
C LEU A 235 -14.08 -9.48 31.10
N ASP A 236 -14.94 -9.16 32.08
CA ASP A 236 -15.92 -8.07 32.00
C ASP A 236 -15.63 -6.96 33.00
N THR A 237 -15.09 -5.85 32.52
CA THR A 237 -14.79 -4.64 33.29
C THR A 237 -15.58 -3.41 32.80
N ARG A 238 -16.72 -3.62 32.11
CA ARG A 238 -17.58 -2.53 31.62
C ARG A 238 -18.17 -1.64 32.71
N THR A 239 -18.12 -2.06 33.96
CA THR A 239 -18.56 -1.30 35.14
C THR A 239 -17.45 -0.42 35.72
N ALA A 240 -16.19 -0.66 35.35
CA ALA A 240 -15.03 0.16 35.74
C ALA A 240 -14.80 1.28 34.72
N GLY A 241 -14.26 2.41 35.18
CA GLY A 241 -13.88 3.52 34.29
C GLY A 241 -12.65 3.17 33.45
N TYR A 242 -11.67 2.49 34.07
CA TYR A 242 -10.42 2.07 33.45
C TYR A 242 -10.10 0.62 33.74
N THR A 243 -9.37 -0.02 32.84
CA THR A 243 -8.82 -1.36 33.00
C THR A 243 -7.41 -1.40 32.46
N ASP A 244 -6.46 -1.75 33.33
CA ASP A 244 -5.07 -1.93 32.98
C ASP A 244 -4.68 -3.40 33.07
N ILE A 245 -4.03 -3.90 32.03
CA ILE A 245 -3.33 -5.19 32.07
C ILE A 245 -1.84 -4.90 31.91
N ILE A 246 -1.08 -5.18 32.95
CA ILE A 246 0.35 -4.86 33.02
C ILE A 246 1.14 -6.15 33.19
N ALA A 247 1.73 -6.67 32.12
CA ALA A 247 2.33 -7.99 32.16
C ALA A 247 3.49 -8.14 31.19
N ARG A 248 4.35 -9.14 31.40
CA ARG A 248 5.40 -9.42 30.41
C ARG A 248 4.79 -9.90 29.09
N ALA A 249 3.74 -10.72 29.16
CA ALA A 249 2.94 -11.13 28.02
C ALA A 249 1.45 -11.25 28.39
N VAL A 250 0.59 -11.10 27.39
CA VAL A 250 -0.87 -11.20 27.49
C VAL A 250 -1.39 -12.13 26.39
N GLN A 251 -2.29 -13.04 26.76
CA GLN A 251 -3.00 -13.91 25.82
C GLN A 251 -4.50 -13.67 25.95
N VAL A 252 -5.16 -13.40 24.83
CA VAL A 252 -6.60 -13.14 24.77
C VAL A 252 -7.24 -14.20 23.88
N ASN A 253 -7.75 -15.25 24.53
CA ASN A 253 -8.39 -16.41 23.89
C ASN A 253 -9.92 -16.37 24.01
N ALA A 254 -10.47 -15.38 24.71
CA ALA A 254 -11.89 -15.12 24.91
C ALA A 254 -12.17 -13.61 24.86
N GLY A 255 -13.41 -13.20 25.13
CA GLY A 255 -13.80 -11.79 25.14
C GLY A 255 -13.21 -11.02 26.34
N LEU A 256 -12.72 -9.81 26.07
CA LEU A 256 -12.34 -8.81 27.06
C LEU A 256 -13.16 -7.56 26.77
N TRP A 257 -14.01 -7.15 27.71
CA TRP A 257 -14.90 -5.99 27.58
C TRP A 257 -14.56 -4.93 28.62
N ALA A 258 -14.28 -3.70 28.20
CA ALA A 258 -13.93 -2.58 29.08
C ALA A 258 -14.53 -1.26 28.58
N ASN A 259 -14.49 -0.17 29.37
CA ASN A 259 -14.74 1.18 28.84
C ASN A 259 -13.46 1.80 28.28
N TYR A 260 -12.37 1.72 29.03
CA TYR A 260 -11.06 2.22 28.65
C TYR A 260 -10.02 1.16 29.00
N LEU A 261 -9.41 0.56 27.97
CA LEU A 261 -8.45 -0.52 28.13
C LEU A 261 -7.03 0.00 27.84
N ARG A 262 -6.11 -0.26 28.76
CA ARG A 262 -4.68 -0.06 28.55
C ARG A 262 -3.94 -1.36 28.79
N ILE A 263 -3.04 -1.74 27.89
CA ILE A 263 -2.17 -2.90 28.07
C ILE A 263 -0.72 -2.44 27.96
N ALA A 264 0.04 -2.70 29.02
CA ALA A 264 1.48 -2.48 29.09
C ALA A 264 2.19 -3.83 29.05
N GLY A 265 2.90 -4.08 27.95
CA GLY A 265 3.55 -5.35 27.64
C GLY A 265 5.08 -5.28 27.69
N GLY A 266 5.70 -6.40 28.09
CA GLY A 266 7.15 -6.55 28.14
C GLY A 266 7.77 -6.28 29.51
N ALA A 267 9.05 -6.61 29.66
CA ALA A 267 9.79 -6.36 30.90
C ALA A 267 10.15 -4.87 31.07
N GLY A 268 9.80 -4.29 32.22
CA GLY A 268 10.02 -2.88 32.50
C GLY A 268 9.45 -2.39 33.83
N GLU A 269 9.82 -1.17 34.21
CA GLU A 269 9.15 -0.39 35.24
C GLU A 269 8.03 0.41 34.60
N VAL A 270 6.80 0.14 35.03
CA VAL A 270 5.57 0.72 34.48
C VAL A 270 4.99 1.70 35.51
N SER A 271 4.72 2.94 35.09
CA SER A 271 4.13 3.94 35.99
C SER A 271 2.69 3.58 36.36
N ALA A 272 2.32 3.77 37.63
CA ALA A 272 0.95 3.56 38.09
C ALA A 272 0.02 4.71 37.67
N ALA A 273 0.56 5.91 37.44
CA ALA A 273 -0.21 7.05 36.97
C ALA A 273 -0.51 6.97 35.46
N ASP A 274 0.44 6.45 34.69
CA ASP A 274 0.31 6.24 33.25
C ASP A 274 1.02 4.94 32.83
N PRO A 275 0.28 3.83 32.64
CA PRO A 275 0.85 2.54 32.27
C PRO A 275 1.42 2.52 30.85
N THR A 276 1.20 3.57 30.04
CA THR A 276 1.84 3.69 28.72
C THR A 276 3.30 4.13 28.81
N HIS A 277 3.72 4.64 29.97
CA HIS A 277 5.11 4.99 30.24
C HIS A 277 5.86 3.81 30.88
N ILE A 278 6.74 3.19 30.09
CA ILE A 278 7.50 2.01 30.51
C ILE A 278 9.00 2.28 30.36
N THR A 279 9.74 2.14 31.45
CA THR A 279 11.21 2.12 31.44
C THR A 279 11.68 0.67 31.26
N PRO A 280 12.37 0.29 30.16
CA PRO A 280 12.74 -1.10 29.91
C PRO A 280 13.61 -1.71 31.01
N LEU A 281 13.39 -2.99 31.30
CA LEU A 281 14.20 -3.80 32.21
C LEU A 281 14.52 -5.16 31.58
N ALA A 282 15.51 -5.86 32.13
CA ALA A 282 15.78 -7.25 31.76
C ALA A 282 14.64 -8.17 32.25
N GLY A 283 14.07 -8.94 31.33
CA GLY A 283 13.12 -10.01 31.63
C GLY A 283 13.82 -11.22 32.28
N VAL A 284 13.04 -12.02 33.02
CA VAL A 284 13.47 -13.25 33.69
C VAL A 284 12.81 -14.45 33.02
N GLY A 285 13.62 -15.47 32.71
CA GLY A 285 13.16 -16.68 32.01
C GLY A 285 13.01 -16.47 30.51
N ASP A 286 12.45 -17.48 29.83
CA ASP A 286 12.30 -17.47 28.38
C ASP A 286 11.56 -16.24 27.87
N LYS A 287 12.05 -15.69 26.76
CA LYS A 287 11.43 -14.52 26.14
C LYS A 287 10.15 -14.95 25.40
N PRO A 288 8.99 -14.34 25.69
CA PRO A 288 7.78 -14.58 24.92
C PRO A 288 7.97 -14.28 23.43
N GLN A 289 7.19 -14.90 22.56
CA GLN A 289 7.22 -14.55 21.13
C GLN A 289 6.49 -13.24 20.84
N PHE A 290 5.37 -13.02 21.54
CA PHE A 290 4.53 -11.83 21.42
C PHE A 290 4.26 -11.27 22.82
N MET A 291 4.21 -9.93 22.94
CA MET A 291 3.71 -9.28 24.14
C MET A 291 2.19 -9.44 24.27
N LEU A 292 1.50 -9.57 23.14
CA LEU A 292 0.05 -9.70 23.07
C LEU A 292 -0.29 -10.67 21.94
N ASP A 293 -1.00 -11.74 22.28
CA ASP A 293 -1.51 -12.73 21.34
C ASP A 293 -3.02 -12.84 21.48
N VAL A 294 -3.76 -12.48 20.44
CA VAL A 294 -5.23 -12.54 20.38
C VAL A 294 -5.62 -13.66 19.42
N ALA A 295 -6.22 -14.71 19.95
CA ALA A 295 -6.69 -15.84 19.16
C ALA A 295 -7.94 -15.47 18.34
N ALA A 296 -8.27 -16.29 17.33
CA ALA A 296 -9.45 -16.07 16.49
C ALA A 296 -10.79 -16.11 17.25
N LEU A 297 -10.85 -16.84 18.36
CA LEU A 297 -12.01 -16.87 19.26
C LEU A 297 -11.99 -15.76 20.32
N GLY A 298 -10.86 -15.05 20.43
CA GLY A 298 -10.67 -13.94 21.36
C GLY A 298 -11.05 -12.59 20.76
N GLY A 299 -11.26 -11.61 21.63
CA GLY A 299 -11.42 -10.23 21.19
C GLY A 299 -11.39 -9.24 22.34
N MET A 300 -10.99 -8.01 22.03
CA MET A 300 -10.97 -6.88 22.97
C MET A 300 -11.95 -5.82 22.48
N TYR A 301 -12.86 -5.42 23.35
CA TYR A 301 -13.95 -4.50 23.04
C TYR A 301 -13.97 -3.40 24.09
N ALA A 302 -13.60 -2.18 23.71
CA ALA A 302 -13.62 -1.05 24.62
C ALA A 302 -14.00 0.25 23.94
N GLY A 303 -14.32 1.29 24.70
CA GLY A 303 -14.45 2.65 24.16
C GLY A 303 -13.13 3.20 23.63
N HIS A 304 -12.04 2.88 24.32
CA HIS A 304 -10.67 3.18 23.91
C HIS A 304 -9.73 2.01 24.23
N ILE A 305 -8.75 1.77 23.36
CA ILE A 305 -7.74 0.72 23.53
C ILE A 305 -6.35 1.32 23.30
N TYR A 306 -5.49 1.26 24.32
CA TYR A 306 -4.09 1.66 24.23
C TYR A 306 -3.20 0.47 24.55
N LEU A 307 -2.26 0.15 23.66
CA LEU A 307 -1.37 -1.00 23.78
C LEU A 307 0.07 -0.51 23.59
N VAL A 308 0.93 -0.72 24.58
CA VAL A 308 2.34 -0.34 24.51
C VAL A 308 3.23 -1.52 24.87
N GLY A 309 4.15 -1.86 23.97
CA GLY A 309 5.17 -2.87 24.16
C GLY A 309 6.55 -2.26 24.23
N SER A 310 7.24 -2.43 25.36
CA SER A 310 8.55 -1.81 25.60
C SER A 310 9.73 -2.75 25.29
N GLU A 311 9.56 -4.07 25.45
CA GLU A 311 10.63 -5.05 25.28
C GLU A 311 10.95 -5.24 23.79
N ALA A 312 12.17 -4.84 23.39
CA ALA A 312 12.62 -4.89 22.01
C ALA A 312 12.46 -6.29 21.40
N GLY A 313 11.80 -6.38 20.24
CA GLY A 313 11.51 -7.60 19.52
C GLY A 313 10.25 -8.35 19.97
N LEU A 314 9.56 -7.92 21.05
CA LEU A 314 8.25 -8.49 21.36
C LEU A 314 7.17 -7.87 20.46
N GLY A 315 6.52 -8.73 19.70
CA GLY A 315 5.49 -8.35 18.74
C GLY A 315 4.07 -8.39 19.29
N VAL A 316 3.11 -8.14 18.40
CA VAL A 316 1.68 -8.38 18.63
C VAL A 316 1.17 -9.33 17.54
N ASN A 317 0.41 -10.34 17.93
CA ASN A 317 -0.30 -11.21 16.99
C ASN A 317 -1.80 -11.05 17.21
N ASN A 318 -2.52 -10.60 16.19
CA ASN A 318 -3.97 -10.47 16.22
C ASN A 318 -4.61 -11.40 15.19
N SER A 319 -5.28 -12.45 15.64
CA SER A 319 -6.15 -13.28 14.80
C SER A 319 -7.63 -13.07 15.09
N GLY A 320 -7.98 -12.32 16.14
CA GLY A 320 -9.35 -12.00 16.56
C GLY A 320 -9.73 -10.55 16.25
N VAL A 321 -10.53 -9.95 17.13
CA VAL A 321 -11.01 -8.56 16.97
C VAL A 321 -10.46 -7.67 18.09
N MET A 322 -9.85 -6.54 17.73
CA MET A 322 -9.62 -5.42 18.64
C MET A 322 -10.47 -4.25 18.17
N ALA A 323 -11.53 -3.94 18.92
CA ALA A 323 -12.51 -2.93 18.55
C ALA A 323 -12.61 -1.84 19.62
N ALA A 324 -12.14 -0.64 19.26
CA ALA A 324 -12.40 0.58 20.00
C ALA A 324 -13.74 1.19 19.51
N SER A 325 -14.84 0.81 20.16
CA SER A 325 -16.21 1.24 19.84
C SER A 325 -16.96 1.62 21.11
N GLY A 326 -16.88 2.90 21.48
CA GLY A 326 -17.62 3.48 22.61
C GLY A 326 -18.84 4.27 22.14
N ALA A 327 -19.77 4.53 23.07
CA ALA A 327 -20.86 5.47 22.83
C ALA A 327 -20.29 6.91 22.84
N GLY A 328 -20.06 7.49 21.66
CA GLY A 328 -19.59 8.87 21.50
C GLY A 328 -18.61 9.07 20.35
N THR A 329 -18.26 10.33 20.06
CA THR A 329 -17.15 10.70 19.16
C THR A 329 -15.82 10.58 19.91
N GLY A 330 -14.82 9.92 19.32
CA GLY A 330 -13.45 9.91 19.85
C GLY A 330 -12.89 8.57 20.31
N SER A 331 -13.54 7.44 20.02
CA SER A 331 -12.93 6.11 20.26
C SER A 331 -11.62 5.98 19.51
N GLU A 332 -10.58 5.55 20.22
CA GLU A 332 -9.23 5.45 19.69
C GLU A 332 -8.65 4.06 19.94
N LEU A 333 -7.95 3.55 18.93
CA LEU A 333 -7.05 2.41 19.05
C LEU A 333 -5.61 2.87 18.84
N VAL A 334 -4.79 2.86 19.89
CA VAL A 334 -3.35 3.09 19.80
C VAL A 334 -2.60 1.79 20.06
N LEU A 335 -1.69 1.41 19.17
CA LEU A 335 -0.86 0.23 19.30
C LEU A 335 0.59 0.57 18.97
N LEU A 336 1.45 0.58 19.99
CA LEU A 336 2.88 0.82 19.86
C LEU A 336 3.62 -0.47 20.23
N ALA A 337 4.10 -1.20 19.23
CA ALA A 337 4.86 -2.43 19.40
C ALA A 337 6.33 -2.20 19.06
N ASN A 338 7.25 -2.49 19.98
CA ASN A 338 8.68 -2.48 19.71
C ASN A 338 9.15 -3.76 18.99
N GLY A 339 8.37 -4.24 18.01
CA GLY A 339 8.56 -5.51 17.33
C GLY A 339 7.62 -5.71 16.14
N GLN A 340 7.35 -6.97 15.78
CA GLN A 340 6.47 -7.31 14.67
C GLN A 340 4.99 -7.29 15.09
N LEU A 341 4.15 -6.55 14.38
CA LEU A 341 2.70 -6.67 14.45
C LEU A 341 2.21 -7.52 13.28
N VAL A 342 1.62 -8.68 13.57
CA VAL A 342 0.88 -9.51 12.62
C VAL A 342 -0.60 -9.37 12.89
N ASN A 343 -1.34 -8.82 11.93
CA ASN A 343 -2.78 -8.85 11.92
C ASN A 343 -3.25 -9.91 10.94
N ARG A 344 -4.21 -10.74 11.34
CA ARG A 344 -4.98 -11.70 10.51
C ARG A 344 -6.48 -11.58 10.77
N GLY A 345 -6.86 -10.89 11.84
CA GLY A 345 -8.23 -10.53 12.17
C GLY A 345 -8.52 -9.06 11.90
N THR A 346 -9.17 -8.39 12.85
CA THR A 346 -9.61 -7.00 12.70
C THR A 346 -9.04 -6.11 13.80
N LEU A 347 -8.42 -5.01 13.40
CA LEU A 347 -8.09 -3.87 14.25
C LEU A 347 -9.01 -2.72 13.82
N GLN A 348 -9.89 -2.24 14.70
CA GLN A 348 -10.85 -1.20 14.33
C GLN A 348 -11.09 -0.17 15.43
N ALA A 349 -11.37 1.06 15.02
CA ALA A 349 -11.91 2.10 15.87
C ALA A 349 -13.01 2.88 15.15
N THR A 350 -14.06 3.32 15.85
CA THR A 350 -15.06 4.24 15.27
C THR A 350 -14.50 5.66 15.11
N GLY A 351 -13.46 6.02 15.86
CA GLY A 351 -12.64 7.22 15.66
C GLY A 351 -11.30 6.89 15.02
N SER A 352 -10.20 7.28 15.65
CA SER A 352 -8.84 7.17 15.10
C SER A 352 -8.18 5.82 15.39
N VAL A 353 -7.28 5.42 14.50
CA VAL A 353 -6.34 4.31 14.73
C VAL A 353 -4.92 4.83 14.51
N SER A 354 -4.05 4.61 15.50
CA SER A 354 -2.63 4.94 15.44
C SER A 354 -1.80 3.70 15.76
N ILE A 355 -0.96 3.25 14.81
CA ILE A 355 -0.15 2.04 14.97
C ILE A 355 1.30 2.35 14.66
N GLY A 356 2.19 2.02 15.59
CA GLY A 356 3.64 2.02 15.44
C GLY A 356 4.22 0.62 15.64
N ALA A 357 5.00 0.12 14.69
CA ALA A 357 5.65 -1.19 14.80
C ALA A 357 7.01 -1.23 14.08
N SER A 358 7.90 -2.18 14.40
CA SER A 358 9.10 -2.39 13.58
C SER A 358 8.72 -2.98 12.21
N THR A 359 7.79 -3.94 12.21
CA THR A 359 7.16 -4.47 11.01
C THR A 359 5.67 -4.61 11.23
N LEU A 360 4.88 -4.25 10.23
CA LEU A 360 3.43 -4.38 10.24
C LEU A 360 3.01 -5.24 9.05
N ASN A 361 2.42 -6.40 9.33
CA ASN A 361 1.91 -7.31 8.32
C ASN A 361 0.43 -7.58 8.54
N THR A 362 -0.41 -7.27 7.56
CA THR A 362 -1.85 -7.49 7.64
C THR A 362 -2.32 -8.86 7.15
N ASN A 363 -1.52 -9.65 6.41
CA ASN A 363 -1.80 -11.05 6.00
C ASN A 363 -3.29 -11.42 5.75
N GLY A 364 -4.06 -10.58 5.03
CA GLY A 364 -5.48 -10.80 4.76
C GLY A 364 -6.49 -10.27 5.81
N GLY A 365 -6.02 -9.77 6.95
CA GLY A 365 -6.80 -9.06 7.96
C GLY A 365 -7.07 -7.59 7.62
N SER A 366 -7.84 -6.94 8.49
CA SER A 366 -8.31 -5.56 8.31
C SER A 366 -7.81 -4.61 9.40
N ILE A 367 -7.41 -3.40 9.01
CA ILE A 367 -7.16 -2.25 9.88
C ILE A 367 -8.09 -1.12 9.44
N ILE A 368 -9.01 -0.68 10.32
CA ILE A 368 -10.10 0.22 9.96
C ILE A 368 -10.24 1.35 10.98
N ALA A 369 -10.07 2.60 10.55
CA ALA A 369 -10.47 3.78 11.33
C ALA A 369 -11.76 4.38 10.74
N GLY A 370 -12.73 4.70 11.58
CA GLY A 370 -13.88 5.54 11.19
C GLY A 370 -13.49 7.00 10.98
N GLY A 371 -12.41 7.46 11.63
CA GLY A 371 -11.78 8.76 11.44
C GLY A 371 -10.42 8.64 10.76
N ASP A 372 -9.40 9.31 11.33
CA ASP A 372 -8.05 9.30 10.79
C ASP A 372 -7.30 8.00 11.10
N LEU A 373 -6.48 7.54 10.15
CA LEU A 373 -5.59 6.38 10.31
C LEU A 373 -4.13 6.83 10.18
N ALA A 374 -3.31 6.55 11.19
CA ALA A 374 -1.87 6.79 11.15
C ALA A 374 -1.11 5.46 11.36
N LEU A 375 -0.31 5.05 10.37
CA LEU A 375 0.56 3.87 10.48
C LEU A 375 2.03 4.29 10.34
N SER A 376 2.87 3.80 11.24
CA SER A 376 4.33 3.97 11.21
C SER A 376 5.02 2.61 11.34
N ALA A 377 5.81 2.21 10.34
CA ALA A 377 6.54 0.95 10.41
C ALA A 377 7.89 0.92 9.68
N GLY A 378 8.86 0.14 10.15
CA GLY A 378 10.07 -0.13 9.35
C GLY A 378 9.74 -0.85 8.04
N SER A 379 8.78 -1.78 8.07
CA SER A 379 8.19 -2.39 6.87
C SER A 379 6.70 -2.58 7.04
N LEU A 380 5.90 -2.12 6.08
CA LEU A 380 4.46 -2.30 6.02
C LEU A 380 4.09 -3.22 4.86
N THR A 381 3.51 -4.38 5.16
CA THR A 381 3.06 -5.37 4.19
C THR A 381 1.54 -5.57 4.29
N ASN A 382 0.84 -5.22 3.22
CA ASN A 382 -0.58 -5.46 3.01
C ASN A 382 -0.79 -6.42 1.84
N ASN A 383 -0.66 -7.72 2.10
CA ASN A 383 -0.92 -8.75 1.09
C ASN A 383 -2.34 -9.29 1.25
N SER A 384 -3.20 -9.05 0.26
CA SER A 384 -4.62 -9.44 0.28
C SER A 384 -5.45 -8.91 1.47
N GLY A 385 -4.91 -7.97 2.24
CA GLY A 385 -5.57 -7.36 3.40
C GLY A 385 -6.22 -6.00 3.08
N GLN A 386 -6.85 -5.42 4.11
CA GLN A 386 -7.52 -4.13 4.01
C GLN A 386 -6.97 -3.14 5.03
N ILE A 387 -6.62 -1.93 4.57
CA ILE A 387 -6.27 -0.79 5.41
C ILE A 387 -7.20 0.36 5.00
N ALA A 388 -8.06 0.83 5.90
CA ALA A 388 -9.08 1.81 5.58
C ALA A 388 -9.18 2.93 6.62
N ALA A 389 -9.36 4.16 6.14
CA ALA A 389 -9.68 5.34 6.95
C ALA A 389 -10.97 5.98 6.46
N GLY A 390 -11.87 6.36 7.36
CA GLY A 390 -13.06 7.16 7.03
C GLY A 390 -12.72 8.62 6.74
N SER A 391 -11.64 9.13 7.34
CA SER A 391 -11.08 10.47 7.09
C SER A 391 -9.71 10.35 6.42
N ASN A 392 -8.68 11.03 6.95
CA ASN A 392 -7.35 11.05 6.33
C ASN A 392 -6.53 9.82 6.73
N MET A 393 -5.64 9.40 5.83
CA MET A 393 -4.70 8.33 6.07
C MET A 393 -3.27 8.83 5.92
N THR A 394 -2.44 8.56 6.93
CA THR A 394 -1.00 8.80 6.88
C THR A 394 -0.26 7.49 7.07
N LEU A 395 0.59 7.14 6.10
CA LEU A 395 1.45 5.95 6.12
C LEU A 395 2.91 6.39 6.07
N ASN A 396 3.67 6.11 7.12
CA ASN A 396 5.12 6.32 7.14
C ASN A 396 5.79 4.96 7.23
N ALA A 397 6.59 4.57 6.23
CA ALA A 397 7.27 3.30 6.27
C ALA A 397 8.72 3.32 5.78
N GLY A 398 9.53 2.34 6.19
CA GLY A 398 10.78 2.05 5.49
C GLY A 398 10.50 1.59 4.07
N GLN A 399 9.78 0.48 3.96
CA GLN A 399 9.23 -0.08 2.72
C GLN A 399 7.72 -0.29 2.88
N LEU A 400 6.96 -0.06 1.80
CA LEU A 400 5.53 -0.38 1.73
C LEU A 400 5.29 -1.40 0.61
N THR A 401 4.62 -2.50 0.92
CA THR A 401 4.19 -3.52 -0.05
C THR A 401 2.70 -3.76 0.07
N ASN A 402 1.93 -3.42 -0.96
CA ASN A 402 0.49 -3.60 -1.09
C ASN A 402 0.20 -4.44 -2.33
N THR A 403 0.23 -5.77 -2.17
CA THR A 403 0.03 -6.71 -3.27
C THR A 403 -1.32 -7.40 -3.14
N GLN A 404 -2.20 -7.27 -4.12
CA GLN A 404 -3.60 -7.76 -4.04
C GLN A 404 -4.39 -7.21 -2.83
N GLY A 405 -3.81 -6.27 -2.08
CA GLY A 405 -4.42 -5.62 -0.93
C GLY A 405 -5.07 -4.29 -1.31
N SER A 406 -5.85 -3.76 -0.37
CA SER A 406 -6.54 -2.49 -0.51
C SER A 406 -6.11 -1.52 0.60
N ILE A 407 -5.73 -0.31 0.19
CA ILE A 407 -5.43 0.84 1.05
C ILE A 407 -6.34 1.99 0.60
N THR A 408 -7.30 2.40 1.44
CA THR A 408 -8.33 3.38 1.04
C THR A 408 -8.61 4.44 2.08
N ALA A 409 -8.72 5.70 1.67
CA ALA A 409 -9.09 6.82 2.55
C ALA A 409 -10.37 7.55 2.09
N GLY A 410 -11.27 7.84 3.02
CA GLY A 410 -12.45 8.69 2.77
C GLY A 410 -12.12 10.18 2.66
N GLY A 411 -10.96 10.60 3.18
CA GLY A 411 -10.32 11.90 2.98
C GLY A 411 -9.09 11.79 2.06
N ALA A 412 -7.96 12.40 2.45
CA ALA A 412 -6.70 12.29 1.71
C ALA A 412 -5.88 11.06 2.15
N LEU A 413 -5.10 10.49 1.22
CA LEU A 413 -4.10 9.46 1.47
C LEU A 413 -2.70 10.07 1.28
N SER A 414 -1.87 10.03 2.32
CA SER A 414 -0.46 10.39 2.26
C SER A 414 0.40 9.19 2.64
N ALA A 415 1.29 8.76 1.76
CA ALA A 415 2.24 7.69 2.02
C ALA A 415 3.67 8.15 1.74
N THR A 416 4.53 8.06 2.76
CA THR A 416 5.96 8.37 2.68
C THR A 416 6.75 7.11 2.98
N THR A 417 7.60 6.71 2.04
CA THR A 417 8.57 5.62 2.22
C THR A 417 10.00 6.09 2.00
N ILE A 418 10.93 5.59 2.80
CA ILE A 418 12.37 5.86 2.60
C ILE A 418 13.06 4.82 1.70
N GLN A 419 12.34 3.81 1.25
CA GLN A 419 12.74 2.83 0.24
C GLN A 419 11.63 2.65 -0.80
N ALA A 420 11.46 1.44 -1.35
CA ALA A 420 10.47 1.13 -2.36
C ALA A 420 9.02 1.15 -1.81
N LEU A 421 8.11 1.64 -2.65
CA LEU A 421 6.68 1.43 -2.54
C LEU A 421 6.26 0.47 -3.65
N ASN A 422 5.73 -0.69 -3.28
CA ASN A 422 5.19 -1.66 -4.22
C ASN A 422 3.68 -1.76 -4.06
N ASN A 423 2.92 -1.31 -5.05
CA ASN A 423 1.47 -1.41 -5.17
C ASN A 423 1.04 -2.39 -6.29
N SER A 424 1.88 -3.39 -6.61
CA SER A 424 1.59 -4.27 -7.74
C SER A 424 0.34 -5.11 -7.52
N ALA A 425 -0.58 -5.12 -8.50
CA ALA A 425 -1.91 -5.70 -8.38
C ALA A 425 -2.71 -5.24 -7.13
N GLY A 426 -2.31 -4.14 -6.49
CA GLY A 426 -2.94 -3.57 -5.31
C GLY A 426 -3.78 -2.34 -5.64
N LEU A 427 -4.58 -1.91 -4.67
CA LEU A 427 -5.32 -0.65 -4.72
C LEU A 427 -4.80 0.31 -3.65
N MET A 428 -4.41 1.52 -4.05
CA MET A 428 -4.23 2.68 -3.19
C MET A 428 -5.16 3.80 -3.68
N ALA A 429 -6.20 4.11 -2.92
CA ALA A 429 -7.17 5.10 -3.37
C ALA A 429 -7.65 6.04 -2.26
N ALA A 430 -8.09 7.23 -2.66
CA ALA A 430 -8.67 8.20 -1.75
C ALA A 430 -9.85 8.93 -2.41
N ASN A 431 -10.82 9.37 -1.61
CA ASN A 431 -11.80 10.34 -2.13
C ASN A 431 -11.12 11.69 -2.40
N GLY A 432 -10.24 12.12 -1.49
CA GLY A 432 -9.42 13.32 -1.62
C GLY A 432 -8.15 13.08 -2.44
N ASN A 433 -7.08 13.80 -2.09
CA ASN A 433 -5.79 13.68 -2.77
C ASN A 433 -5.08 12.38 -2.38
N VAL A 434 -4.33 11.81 -3.33
CA VAL A 434 -3.34 10.77 -3.06
C VAL A 434 -1.94 11.36 -3.26
N ASN A 435 -1.14 11.38 -2.21
CA ASN A 435 0.23 11.89 -2.22
C ASN A 435 1.19 10.76 -1.85
N LEU A 436 2.08 10.37 -2.76
CA LEU A 436 3.04 9.30 -2.56
C LEU A 436 4.46 9.85 -2.71
N SER A 437 5.30 9.61 -1.70
CA SER A 437 6.73 9.91 -1.72
C SER A 437 7.50 8.62 -1.44
N ALA A 438 8.40 8.21 -2.34
CA ALA A 438 9.16 6.96 -2.20
C ALA A 438 10.54 7.05 -2.87
N VAL A 439 11.42 6.07 -2.64
CA VAL A 439 12.63 5.95 -3.47
C VAL A 439 12.24 5.43 -4.86
N SER A 440 11.42 4.39 -4.94
CA SER A 440 10.89 3.89 -6.20
C SER A 440 9.44 3.47 -6.01
N LEU A 441 8.67 3.48 -7.09
CA LEU A 441 7.27 3.07 -7.06
C LEU A 441 7.02 2.02 -8.14
N ASN A 442 6.52 0.85 -7.74
CA ASN A 442 5.97 -0.15 -8.64
C ASN A 442 4.44 -0.17 -8.50
N ASN A 443 3.72 0.32 -9.49
CA ASN A 443 2.27 0.24 -9.64
C ASN A 443 1.85 -0.76 -10.72
N GLY A 444 2.69 -1.75 -11.01
CA GLY A 444 2.46 -2.72 -12.09
C GLY A 444 1.18 -3.53 -11.87
N ALA A 445 0.26 -3.53 -12.84
CA ALA A 445 -1.11 -4.08 -12.71
C ALA A 445 -1.93 -3.54 -11.51
N GLY A 446 -1.42 -2.54 -10.79
CA GLY A 446 -2.04 -1.90 -9.64
C GLY A 446 -2.90 -0.71 -10.04
N THR A 447 -3.58 -0.14 -9.05
CA THR A 447 -4.35 1.10 -9.20
C THR A 447 -3.97 2.08 -8.09
N ILE A 448 -3.59 3.29 -8.50
CA ILE A 448 -3.50 4.47 -7.63
C ILE A 448 -4.51 5.48 -8.14
N ALA A 449 -5.48 5.86 -7.30
CA ALA A 449 -6.58 6.70 -7.76
C ALA A 449 -7.13 7.70 -6.74
N SER A 450 -7.52 8.88 -7.21
CA SER A 450 -8.36 9.83 -6.46
C SER A 450 -9.74 9.98 -7.09
N VAL A 451 -10.79 10.07 -6.26
CA VAL A 451 -12.18 10.22 -6.74
C VAL A 451 -12.55 11.69 -6.97
N GLN A 452 -12.06 12.61 -6.13
CA GLN A 452 -12.39 14.04 -6.18
C GLN A 452 -11.14 14.93 -6.19
N GLY A 453 -9.99 14.41 -5.74
CA GLY A 453 -8.72 15.13 -5.65
C GLY A 453 -7.74 14.85 -6.79
N GLY A 454 -6.48 15.23 -6.58
CA GLY A 454 -5.34 14.93 -7.47
C GLY A 454 -4.53 13.70 -7.01
N VAL A 455 -3.65 13.24 -7.90
CA VAL A 455 -2.61 12.24 -7.59
C VAL A 455 -1.24 12.89 -7.76
N SER A 456 -0.44 12.88 -6.70
CA SER A 456 0.94 13.37 -6.71
C SER A 456 1.88 12.24 -6.34
N VAL A 457 2.85 11.94 -7.21
CA VAL A 457 3.89 10.94 -6.99
C VAL A 457 5.24 11.60 -7.12
N ASN A 458 6.06 11.48 -6.09
CA ASN A 458 7.44 11.95 -6.07
C ASN A 458 8.38 10.79 -5.73
N THR A 459 9.24 10.42 -6.67
CA THR A 459 10.25 9.39 -6.47
C THR A 459 11.64 9.85 -6.86
N SER A 460 12.65 9.48 -6.07
CA SER A 460 14.05 9.72 -6.43
C SER A 460 14.60 8.72 -7.46
N GLY A 461 13.92 7.58 -7.61
CA GLY A 461 14.17 6.49 -8.54
C GLY A 461 13.01 6.31 -9.54
N ALA A 462 12.99 5.16 -10.22
CA ALA A 462 12.03 4.87 -11.26
C ALA A 462 10.59 4.67 -10.76
N LEU A 463 9.64 5.09 -11.59
CA LEU A 463 8.21 4.80 -11.49
C LEU A 463 7.83 3.76 -12.54
N ASN A 464 7.34 2.59 -12.12
CA ASN A 464 6.76 1.59 -12.99
C ASN A 464 5.22 1.64 -12.88
N ASN A 465 4.54 1.88 -14.00
CA ASN A 465 3.09 1.83 -14.16
C ASN A 465 2.67 0.85 -15.27
N ASP A 466 3.45 -0.20 -15.51
CA ASP A 466 3.17 -1.17 -16.58
C ASP A 466 1.91 -1.98 -16.24
N SER A 467 0.96 -2.05 -17.17
CA SER A 467 -0.42 -2.55 -16.90
C SER A 467 -1.16 -1.85 -15.76
N GLY A 468 -0.57 -0.81 -15.16
CA GLY A 468 -1.08 -0.12 -13.99
C GLY A 468 -2.00 1.04 -14.36
N LYS A 469 -2.70 1.56 -13.36
CA LYS A 469 -3.54 2.75 -13.48
C LYS A 469 -3.09 3.82 -12.49
N LEU A 470 -2.79 5.01 -13.00
CA LEU A 470 -2.69 6.26 -12.25
C LEU A 470 -3.84 7.16 -12.72
N GLN A 471 -4.81 7.40 -11.86
CA GLN A 471 -6.02 8.13 -12.24
C GLN A 471 -6.38 9.21 -11.22
N ALA A 472 -6.63 10.42 -11.68
CA ALA A 472 -7.18 11.48 -10.83
C ALA A 472 -8.42 12.12 -11.44
N ALA A 473 -9.35 12.55 -10.59
CA ALA A 473 -10.42 13.45 -11.01
C ALA A 473 -9.91 14.87 -11.29
N GLN A 474 -8.85 15.28 -10.59
CA GLN A 474 -8.12 16.53 -10.85
C GLN A 474 -6.78 16.22 -11.50
N ASP A 475 -5.70 16.87 -11.04
CA ASP A 475 -4.42 16.83 -11.72
C ASP A 475 -3.59 15.61 -11.29
N VAL A 476 -2.79 15.10 -12.23
CA VAL A 476 -1.77 14.08 -11.96
C VAL A 476 -0.40 14.73 -12.09
N VAL A 477 0.42 14.63 -11.04
CA VAL A 477 1.78 15.15 -11.00
C VAL A 477 2.74 14.01 -10.70
N LEU A 478 3.58 13.66 -11.67
CA LEU A 478 4.59 12.61 -11.55
C LEU A 478 5.97 13.23 -11.64
N ARG A 479 6.76 13.11 -10.58
CA ARG A 479 8.18 13.47 -10.57
C ARG A 479 8.96 12.21 -10.23
N SER A 480 9.79 11.71 -11.14
CA SER A 480 10.51 10.44 -10.97
C SER A 480 11.86 10.44 -11.68
N ALA A 481 12.74 9.49 -11.37
CA ALA A 481 13.93 9.22 -12.17
C ALA A 481 13.62 8.12 -13.19
N GLY A 482 12.77 8.44 -14.16
CA GLY A 482 12.30 7.54 -15.21
C GLY A 482 10.90 7.02 -14.95
N LEU A 483 10.19 6.68 -16.03
CA LEU A 483 8.82 6.21 -16.00
C LEU A 483 8.58 5.15 -17.08
N THR A 484 8.07 3.98 -16.68
CA THR A 484 7.47 3.01 -17.61
C THR A 484 5.96 3.01 -17.45
N ASN A 485 5.24 3.09 -18.56
CA ASN A 485 3.78 3.07 -18.62
C ASN A 485 3.38 2.21 -19.83
N THR A 486 3.71 0.92 -19.78
CA THR A 486 3.65 0.06 -20.96
C THR A 486 2.67 -1.08 -20.79
N MET A 487 2.41 -1.79 -21.89
CA MET A 487 1.89 -3.15 -21.84
C MET A 487 3.08 -4.13 -21.68
N PRO A 488 2.94 -5.23 -20.92
CA PRO A 488 3.99 -6.24 -20.83
C PRO A 488 4.32 -6.80 -22.21
N SER A 489 5.60 -6.98 -22.52
CA SER A 489 6.03 -7.50 -23.82
C SER A 489 5.49 -8.93 -24.05
N GLY A 490 4.98 -9.18 -25.25
CA GLY A 490 4.40 -10.49 -25.61
C GLY A 490 3.04 -10.79 -24.99
N ALA A 491 2.43 -9.85 -24.27
CA ALA A 491 1.07 -10.01 -23.76
C ALA A 491 0.04 -10.03 -24.91
N PRO A 492 -1.09 -10.76 -24.76
CA PRO A 492 -2.15 -10.75 -25.76
C PRO A 492 -2.74 -9.35 -25.89
N ALA A 493 -3.36 -9.04 -27.03
CA ALA A 493 -4.05 -7.76 -27.27
C ALA A 493 -5.21 -7.47 -26.27
N THR A 494 -5.59 -8.42 -25.43
CA THR A 494 -6.57 -8.24 -24.35
C THR A 494 -5.95 -7.80 -23.02
N ALA A 495 -4.61 -7.81 -22.91
CA ALA A 495 -3.93 -7.42 -21.68
C ALA A 495 -4.05 -5.90 -21.46
N PRO A 496 -4.23 -5.44 -20.22
CA PRO A 496 -4.25 -4.02 -19.93
C PRO A 496 -2.86 -3.41 -20.17
N ALA A 497 -2.81 -2.29 -20.87
CA ALA A 497 -1.64 -1.43 -20.93
C ALA A 497 -1.61 -0.48 -19.73
N GLY A 498 -0.44 0.09 -19.43
CA GLY A 498 -0.32 1.19 -18.48
C GLY A 498 -1.18 2.39 -18.89
N SER A 499 -1.84 3.01 -17.91
CA SER A 499 -2.72 4.16 -18.11
C SER A 499 -2.47 5.25 -17.07
N ILE A 500 -2.32 6.49 -17.55
CA ILE A 500 -2.18 7.70 -16.76
C ILE A 500 -3.24 8.69 -17.23
N THR A 501 -4.19 9.04 -16.36
CA THR A 501 -5.33 9.90 -16.70
C THR A 501 -5.63 10.94 -15.63
N GLY A 502 -5.98 12.15 -16.06
CA GLY A 502 -6.30 13.25 -15.15
C GLY A 502 -6.84 14.46 -15.90
N ARG A 503 -7.19 15.52 -15.17
CA ARG A 503 -7.55 16.81 -15.73
C ARG A 503 -6.33 17.44 -16.40
N ASN A 504 -5.37 17.89 -15.62
CA ASN A 504 -4.05 18.25 -16.13
C ASN A 504 -3.05 17.18 -15.73
N ILE A 505 -2.05 16.94 -16.59
CA ILE A 505 -0.99 15.99 -16.30
C ILE A 505 0.35 16.70 -16.42
N LEU A 506 1.17 16.59 -15.38
CA LEU A 506 2.58 16.97 -15.40
C LEU A 506 3.42 15.72 -15.16
N ILE A 507 4.31 15.41 -16.09
CA ILE A 507 5.30 14.34 -15.97
C ILE A 507 6.68 14.98 -16.07
N ASP A 508 7.52 14.75 -15.06
CA ASP A 508 8.92 15.17 -15.03
C ASP A 508 9.78 13.96 -14.65
N THR A 509 10.47 13.38 -15.64
CA THR A 509 11.41 12.27 -15.40
C THR A 509 12.86 12.74 -15.28
N GLY A 510 13.11 14.05 -15.20
CA GLY A 510 14.44 14.63 -15.33
C GLY A 510 15.12 14.15 -16.63
N PRO A 511 16.41 13.80 -16.63
CA PRO A 511 17.10 13.31 -17.83
C PRO A 511 16.78 11.84 -18.17
N GLN A 512 15.97 11.16 -17.35
CA GLN A 512 15.70 9.74 -17.51
C GLN A 512 14.57 9.47 -18.49
N ALA A 513 14.55 8.26 -19.04
CA ALA A 513 13.61 7.88 -20.09
C ALA A 513 12.16 7.81 -19.59
N LEU A 514 11.25 8.18 -20.49
CA LEU A 514 9.81 7.91 -20.38
C LEU A 514 9.45 6.90 -21.47
N ASN A 515 9.00 5.71 -21.07
CA ASN A 515 8.52 4.68 -21.98
C ASN A 515 6.99 4.51 -21.85
N ASN A 516 6.27 4.96 -22.86
CA ASN A 516 4.82 4.85 -23.01
C ASN A 516 4.44 3.88 -24.15
N SER A 517 5.29 2.91 -24.49
CA SER A 517 4.99 1.96 -25.56
C SER A 517 3.71 1.17 -25.27
N GLN A 518 2.77 1.15 -26.22
CA GLN A 518 1.39 0.64 -26.05
C GLN A 518 0.56 1.32 -24.93
N GLY A 519 1.15 2.20 -24.12
CA GLY A 519 0.53 2.85 -22.97
C GLY A 519 -0.35 4.04 -23.30
N THR A 520 -1.16 4.48 -22.34
CA THR A 520 -1.96 5.71 -22.45
C THR A 520 -1.46 6.77 -21.46
N ILE A 521 -1.23 7.98 -21.96
CA ILE A 521 -1.18 9.21 -21.18
C ILE A 521 -2.25 10.13 -21.75
N ALA A 522 -3.29 10.45 -20.96
CA ALA A 522 -4.42 11.22 -21.44
C ALA A 522 -4.88 12.28 -20.42
N ALA A 523 -4.66 13.55 -20.74
CA ALA A 523 -5.17 14.68 -19.98
C ALA A 523 -6.47 15.19 -20.61
N SER A 524 -7.50 15.48 -19.82
CA SER A 524 -8.71 16.16 -20.33
C SER A 524 -8.51 17.67 -20.53
N GLY A 525 -7.46 18.23 -19.93
CA GLY A 525 -6.97 19.60 -20.04
C GLY A 525 -5.54 19.61 -20.58
N ALA A 526 -4.64 20.32 -19.90
CA ALA A 526 -3.26 20.49 -20.36
C ALA A 526 -2.37 19.28 -20.03
N LEU A 527 -1.39 19.01 -20.90
CA LEU A 527 -0.37 17.98 -20.68
C LEU A 527 1.04 18.58 -20.84
N THR A 528 1.87 18.44 -19.82
CA THR A 528 3.28 18.79 -19.87
C THR A 528 4.13 17.57 -19.56
N VAL A 529 5.06 17.25 -20.46
CA VAL A 529 6.03 16.16 -20.31
C VAL A 529 7.43 16.73 -20.43
N THR A 530 8.24 16.54 -19.39
CA THR A 530 9.69 16.77 -19.42
C THR A 530 10.38 15.44 -19.17
N SER A 531 11.20 14.99 -20.11
CA SER A 531 11.89 13.69 -20.00
C SER A 531 13.28 13.71 -20.65
N GLY A 532 14.02 12.63 -20.51
CA GLY A 532 15.07 12.25 -21.46
C GLY A 532 14.44 11.64 -22.72
N VAL A 533 14.96 10.50 -23.16
CA VAL A 533 14.39 9.74 -24.29
C VAL A 533 12.91 9.45 -24.00
N LEU A 534 12.06 9.77 -24.97
CA LEU A 534 10.63 9.48 -24.92
C LEU A 534 10.28 8.45 -25.99
N ASN A 535 9.84 7.26 -25.55
CA ASN A 535 9.32 6.23 -26.43
C ASN A 535 7.79 6.17 -26.33
N ASN A 536 7.10 6.47 -27.43
CA ASN A 536 5.65 6.36 -27.59
C ASN A 536 5.28 5.40 -28.74
N GLU A 537 6.11 4.39 -29.01
CA GLU A 537 5.82 3.37 -30.04
C GLU A 537 4.52 2.63 -29.75
N ALA A 538 3.57 2.67 -30.70
CA ALA A 538 2.20 2.18 -30.54
C ALA A 538 1.49 2.76 -29.28
N GLY A 539 2.02 3.83 -28.71
CA GLY A 539 1.49 4.50 -27.52
C GLY A 539 0.48 5.58 -27.89
N LEU A 540 -0.18 6.15 -26.88
CA LEU A 540 -1.07 7.29 -27.01
C LEU A 540 -0.69 8.33 -25.96
N ILE A 541 -0.42 9.54 -26.44
CA ILE A 541 -0.23 10.73 -25.62
C ILE A 541 -1.24 11.77 -26.11
N GLN A 542 -2.19 12.14 -25.26
CA GLN A 542 -3.25 13.08 -25.66
C GLN A 542 -3.59 14.12 -24.60
N SER A 543 -4.03 15.30 -25.07
CA SER A 543 -4.52 16.39 -24.23
C SER A 543 -5.81 16.98 -24.79
N GLY A 544 -6.74 17.35 -23.89
CA GLY A 544 -7.92 18.16 -24.23
C GLY A 544 -7.67 19.66 -24.34
N GLY A 545 -6.50 20.12 -23.86
CA GLY A 545 -5.99 21.49 -24.00
C GLY A 545 -4.59 21.51 -24.62
N ALA A 546 -3.79 22.52 -24.27
CA ALA A 546 -2.42 22.65 -24.75
C ALA A 546 -1.51 21.48 -24.30
N MET A 547 -0.57 21.11 -25.15
CA MET A 547 0.42 20.08 -24.87
C MET A 547 1.84 20.58 -25.10
N VAL A 548 2.72 20.30 -24.14
CA VAL A 548 4.16 20.57 -24.24
C VAL A 548 4.92 19.27 -23.96
N ILE A 549 5.81 18.89 -24.87
CA ILE A 549 6.74 17.77 -24.70
C ILE A 549 8.16 18.29 -24.87
N ASN A 550 8.98 18.14 -23.83
CA ASN A 550 10.38 18.51 -23.82
C ASN A 550 11.24 17.28 -23.47
N THR A 551 12.00 16.77 -24.43
CA THR A 551 12.93 15.63 -24.21
C THR A 551 14.35 16.07 -23.89
N GLN A 552 14.56 17.36 -23.62
CA GLN A 552 15.86 17.95 -23.27
C GLN A 552 16.96 17.64 -24.29
N GLY A 553 16.60 17.65 -25.58
CA GLY A 553 17.50 17.34 -26.68
C GLY A 553 17.70 15.84 -26.96
N GLN A 554 16.97 14.96 -26.28
CA GLN A 554 16.98 13.51 -26.53
C GLN A 554 15.90 13.09 -27.54
N THR A 555 16.00 11.85 -28.02
CA THR A 555 15.08 11.33 -29.04
C THR A 555 13.63 11.25 -28.55
N LEU A 556 12.70 11.70 -29.39
CA LEU A 556 11.27 11.39 -29.30
C LEU A 556 10.93 10.37 -30.38
N SER A 557 10.57 9.15 -29.99
CA SER A 557 10.04 8.11 -30.88
C SER A 557 8.52 8.04 -30.74
N ASN A 558 7.80 8.27 -31.83
CA ASN A 558 6.35 8.24 -31.93
C ASN A 558 5.94 7.43 -33.16
N THR A 559 6.25 6.14 -33.13
CA THR A 559 6.10 5.26 -34.29
C THR A 559 4.90 4.33 -34.16
N ASN A 560 4.50 3.73 -35.27
CA ASN A 560 3.53 2.63 -35.30
C ASN A 560 2.18 2.97 -34.64
N ALA A 561 1.68 4.19 -34.81
CA ALA A 561 0.46 4.68 -34.15
C ALA A 561 -0.78 3.81 -34.47
N ALA A 562 -0.85 3.24 -35.68
CA ALA A 562 -1.94 2.39 -36.13
C ALA A 562 -1.91 0.97 -35.52
N THR A 563 -0.79 0.54 -34.91
CA THR A 563 -0.65 -0.80 -34.30
C THR A 563 -0.98 -0.81 -32.81
N ARG A 564 -1.39 0.35 -32.27
CA ARG A 564 -1.85 0.48 -30.90
C ARG A 564 -3.03 -0.45 -30.63
N VAL A 565 -2.94 -1.17 -29.52
CA VAL A 565 -4.07 -1.97 -29.02
C VAL A 565 -5.16 -1.04 -28.46
N GLY A 566 -6.40 -1.24 -28.92
CA GLY A 566 -7.58 -0.56 -28.35
C GLY A 566 -7.91 0.81 -28.94
N GLY A 567 -7.29 1.22 -30.06
CA GLY A 567 -7.67 2.43 -30.79
C GLY A 567 -6.50 3.12 -31.49
N ALA A 568 -6.71 4.37 -31.90
CA ALA A 568 -5.66 5.18 -32.52
C ALA A 568 -4.57 5.56 -31.51
N GLY A 569 -3.30 5.40 -31.90
CA GLY A 569 -2.13 5.88 -31.16
C GLY A 569 -1.60 7.21 -31.67
N GLY A 570 -0.39 7.56 -31.22
CA GLY A 570 0.32 8.78 -31.58
C GLY A 570 0.26 9.86 -30.50
N ILE A 571 0.55 11.09 -30.91
CA ILE A 571 0.54 12.29 -30.08
C ILE A 571 -0.55 13.23 -30.62
N ALA A 572 -1.52 13.60 -29.79
CA ALA A 572 -2.65 14.41 -30.22
C ALA A 572 -3.04 15.49 -29.20
N SER A 573 -3.01 16.76 -29.61
CA SER A 573 -3.48 17.90 -28.81
C SER A 573 -4.78 18.47 -29.37
N GLN A 574 -5.77 18.68 -28.50
CA GLN A 574 -6.97 19.46 -28.85
C GLN A 574 -6.75 20.98 -28.74
N GLY A 575 -5.57 21.42 -28.28
CA GLY A 575 -5.13 22.82 -28.32
C GLY A 575 -3.84 22.96 -29.13
N THR A 576 -2.91 23.79 -28.65
CA THR A 576 -1.55 23.90 -29.21
C THR A 576 -0.72 22.66 -28.88
N LEU A 577 0.24 22.33 -29.74
CA LEU A 577 1.24 21.30 -29.48
C LEU A 577 2.63 21.90 -29.68
N HIS A 578 3.44 21.87 -28.62
CA HIS A 578 4.84 22.27 -28.66
C HIS A 578 5.76 21.09 -28.36
N LEU A 579 6.61 20.74 -29.31
CA LEU A 579 7.63 19.70 -29.19
C LEU A 579 9.01 20.36 -29.15
N GLN A 580 9.73 20.20 -28.05
CA GLN A 580 11.13 20.59 -27.92
C GLN A 580 11.97 19.34 -27.69
N THR A 581 12.62 18.84 -28.74
CA THR A 581 13.24 17.52 -28.71
C THR A 581 14.63 17.48 -29.30
N GLY A 582 15.29 16.32 -29.22
CA GLY A 582 16.36 15.95 -30.13
C GLY A 582 15.75 15.38 -31.42
N ALA A 583 16.33 14.28 -31.91
CA ALA A 583 15.79 13.58 -33.08
C ALA A 583 14.32 13.21 -32.86
N LEU A 584 13.48 13.48 -33.86
CA LEU A 584 12.07 13.16 -33.82
C LEU A 584 11.78 12.07 -34.85
N ASN A 585 11.33 10.90 -34.39
CA ASN A 585 10.90 9.82 -35.26
C ASN A 585 9.38 9.65 -35.19
N ASN A 586 8.68 9.95 -36.28
CA ASN A 586 7.25 9.78 -36.48
C ASN A 586 6.95 8.77 -37.60
N ASP A 587 7.85 7.82 -37.85
CA ASP A 587 7.67 6.79 -38.87
C ASP A 587 6.45 5.91 -38.56
N ALA A 588 5.54 5.76 -39.53
CA ALA A 588 4.22 5.13 -39.32
C ALA A 588 3.47 5.69 -38.09
N GLY A 589 3.80 6.93 -37.69
CA GLY A 589 3.29 7.62 -36.52
C GLY A 589 2.19 8.61 -36.85
N TYR A 590 1.63 9.21 -35.80
CA TYR A 590 0.66 10.29 -35.91
C TYR A 590 1.00 11.40 -34.91
N ILE A 591 1.16 12.62 -35.40
CA ILE A 591 1.27 13.85 -34.60
C ILE A 591 0.19 14.81 -35.06
N GLY A 592 -0.68 15.24 -34.15
CA GLY A 592 -1.83 16.09 -34.47
C GLY A 592 -2.05 17.24 -33.49
N ALA A 593 -2.43 18.40 -33.99
CA ALA A 593 -2.91 19.52 -33.19
C ALA A 593 -4.15 20.18 -33.80
N LYS A 594 -5.13 20.54 -32.96
CA LYS A 594 -6.28 21.36 -33.39
C LYS A 594 -5.95 22.84 -33.51
N ASP A 595 -4.96 23.32 -32.79
CA ASP A 595 -4.39 24.65 -32.98
C ASP A 595 -2.98 24.50 -33.56
N THR A 596 -2.10 25.46 -33.28
CA THR A 596 -0.76 25.54 -33.83
C THR A 596 0.09 24.37 -33.34
N LEU A 597 0.73 23.70 -34.29
CA LEU A 597 1.74 22.68 -34.05
C LEU A 597 3.13 23.30 -34.27
N THR A 598 3.98 23.24 -33.24
CA THR A 598 5.38 23.67 -33.33
C THR A 598 6.30 22.56 -32.87
N ALA A 599 7.39 22.35 -33.60
CA ALA A 599 8.44 21.42 -33.21
C ALA A 599 9.83 22.02 -33.46
N ASN A 600 10.70 21.90 -32.46
CA ASN A 600 12.09 22.31 -32.52
C ASN A 600 12.97 21.13 -32.10
N THR A 601 13.75 20.58 -33.03
CA THR A 601 14.65 19.45 -32.79
C THR A 601 16.10 19.88 -32.56
N GLY A 602 16.35 21.20 -32.43
CA GLY A 602 17.68 21.77 -32.32
C GLY A 602 18.57 21.37 -33.50
N ASN A 603 19.65 20.64 -33.22
CA ASN A 603 20.61 20.18 -34.23
C ASN A 603 20.31 18.78 -34.78
N ALA A 604 19.12 18.23 -34.52
CA ALA A 604 18.73 16.89 -34.96
C ALA A 604 17.68 16.91 -36.08
N SER A 605 17.52 15.78 -36.76
CA SER A 605 16.57 15.60 -37.86
C SER A 605 15.21 15.12 -37.39
N VAL A 606 14.22 15.29 -38.27
CA VAL A 606 12.88 14.72 -38.19
C VAL A 606 12.74 13.62 -39.23
N SER A 607 12.22 12.46 -38.82
CA SER A 607 11.73 11.40 -39.71
C SER A 607 10.22 11.33 -39.59
N ASN A 608 9.53 11.43 -40.71
CA ASN A 608 8.09 11.26 -40.88
C ASN A 608 7.84 10.33 -42.08
N SER A 609 8.56 9.22 -42.14
CA SER A 609 8.54 8.32 -43.28
C SER A 609 7.53 7.19 -43.09
N GLN A 610 7.45 6.25 -44.03
CA GLN A 610 6.70 5.00 -43.87
C GLN A 610 5.21 5.23 -43.49
N ALA A 611 4.53 6.12 -44.20
CA ALA A 611 3.14 6.54 -43.90
C ALA A 611 2.96 7.31 -42.57
N GLY A 612 4.01 7.94 -42.06
CA GLY A 612 3.92 8.90 -40.97
C GLY A 612 3.02 10.09 -41.30
N GLN A 613 2.23 10.53 -40.32
CA GLN A 613 1.27 11.63 -40.46
C GLN A 613 1.54 12.75 -39.47
N ILE A 614 1.61 13.98 -39.97
CA ILE A 614 1.68 15.21 -39.20
C ILE A 614 0.55 16.13 -39.65
N VAL A 615 -0.35 16.51 -38.74
CA VAL A 615 -1.56 17.28 -39.07
C VAL A 615 -1.75 18.45 -38.11
N GLY A 616 -1.86 19.66 -38.63
CA GLY A 616 -2.29 20.84 -37.89
C GLY A 616 -3.57 21.44 -38.48
N GLN A 617 -4.57 21.73 -37.64
CA GLN A 617 -5.76 22.46 -38.06
C GLN A 617 -5.58 23.99 -38.02
N SER A 618 -4.38 24.46 -37.65
CA SER A 618 -3.91 25.83 -37.78
C SER A 618 -2.54 25.80 -38.50
N ALA A 619 -1.57 26.59 -38.06
CA ALA A 619 -0.21 26.54 -38.59
C ALA A 619 0.59 25.31 -38.10
N VAL A 620 1.48 24.82 -38.94
CA VAL A 620 2.46 23.77 -38.63
C VAL A 620 3.86 24.30 -38.88
N THR A 621 4.70 24.32 -37.85
CA THR A 621 6.09 24.83 -37.93
C THR A 621 7.08 23.81 -37.39
N PHE A 622 8.09 23.47 -38.19
CA PHE A 622 9.22 22.63 -37.76
C PHE A 622 10.55 23.35 -37.99
N THR A 623 11.41 23.33 -36.98
CA THR A 623 12.81 23.77 -37.06
C THR A 623 13.72 22.58 -36.72
N SER A 624 14.58 22.20 -37.65
CA SER A 624 15.43 21.00 -37.60
C SER A 624 16.69 21.15 -38.47
N THR A 625 17.58 20.17 -38.43
CA THR A 625 18.74 20.05 -39.36
C THR A 625 18.49 19.06 -40.49
N GLY A 626 17.24 18.68 -40.73
CA GLY A 626 16.87 17.71 -41.75
C GLY A 626 15.45 17.22 -41.54
N PHE A 627 14.72 17.02 -42.62
CA PHE A 627 13.32 16.60 -42.57
C PHE A 627 13.04 15.54 -43.63
N ASP A 628 12.88 14.30 -43.20
CA ASP A 628 12.56 13.17 -44.07
C ASP A 628 11.05 12.87 -44.04
N ASN A 629 10.35 13.19 -45.11
CA ASN A 629 8.93 12.95 -45.33
C ASN A 629 8.68 11.88 -46.40
N ARG A 630 9.62 10.96 -46.64
CA ARG A 630 9.47 9.96 -47.70
C ARG A 630 8.26 9.05 -47.43
N SER A 631 7.33 8.99 -48.38
CA SER A 631 6.03 8.29 -48.22
C SER A 631 5.20 8.76 -47.01
N GLY A 632 5.51 9.94 -46.46
CA GLY A 632 4.81 10.55 -45.33
C GLY A 632 3.87 11.67 -45.77
N GLN A 633 3.11 12.19 -44.82
CA GLN A 633 2.21 13.33 -45.03
C GLN A 633 2.39 14.38 -43.94
N VAL A 634 2.52 15.64 -44.37
CA VAL A 634 2.42 16.83 -43.52
C VAL A 634 1.34 17.74 -44.07
N GLN A 635 0.34 18.05 -43.25
CA GLN A 635 -0.82 18.85 -43.66
C GLN A 635 -1.12 19.95 -42.64
N ALA A 636 -1.28 21.19 -43.13
CA ALA A 636 -1.69 22.35 -42.34
C ALA A 636 -2.94 22.99 -42.93
N MET A 637 -3.94 23.33 -42.09
CA MET A 637 -5.07 24.17 -42.53
C MET A 637 -4.73 25.67 -42.49
N GLY A 638 -3.64 26.05 -41.83
CA GLY A 638 -3.00 27.36 -41.94
C GLY A 638 -1.73 27.28 -42.79
N ASP A 639 -0.68 27.98 -42.37
CA ASP A 639 0.63 27.94 -42.99
C ASP A 639 1.40 26.66 -42.61
N LEU A 640 2.18 26.13 -43.55
CA LEU A 640 3.15 25.08 -43.30
C LEU A 640 4.55 25.67 -43.44
N SER A 641 5.34 25.67 -42.37
CA SER A 641 6.73 26.15 -42.38
C SER A 641 7.68 25.04 -41.94
N LEU A 642 8.52 24.56 -42.86
CA LEU A 642 9.55 23.56 -42.58
C LEU A 642 10.93 24.18 -42.80
N ASN A 643 11.66 24.39 -41.71
CA ASN A 643 13.04 24.85 -41.73
C ASN A 643 13.97 23.68 -41.36
N ALA A 644 14.65 23.12 -42.35
CA ALA A 644 15.65 22.07 -42.20
C ALA A 644 17.10 22.63 -42.10
N GLY A 645 17.24 23.96 -42.01
CA GLY A 645 18.52 24.63 -41.82
C GLY A 645 19.55 24.23 -42.88
N THR A 646 20.67 23.70 -42.42
CA THR A 646 21.79 23.25 -43.27
C THR A 646 21.63 21.83 -43.83
N GLY A 647 20.54 21.14 -43.52
CA GLY A 647 20.29 19.79 -43.99
C GLY A 647 19.35 19.71 -45.17
N THR A 648 18.86 18.50 -45.40
CA THR A 648 18.00 18.19 -46.54
C THR A 648 16.56 17.97 -46.11
N LEU A 649 15.63 18.49 -46.91
CA LEU A 649 14.21 18.17 -46.84
C LEU A 649 13.88 17.17 -47.97
N HIS A 650 13.52 15.94 -47.59
CA HIS A 650 13.16 14.87 -48.52
C HIS A 650 11.66 14.63 -48.52
N ASN A 651 11.00 14.72 -49.67
CA ASN A 651 9.57 14.50 -49.85
C ASN A 651 9.30 13.42 -50.93
N ALA A 652 10.16 12.41 -51.08
CA ALA A 652 9.96 11.41 -52.14
C ALA A 652 8.70 10.57 -51.89
N ALA A 653 7.81 10.50 -52.88
CA ALA A 653 6.48 9.88 -52.76
C ALA A 653 5.63 10.39 -51.57
N GLY A 654 5.99 11.55 -51.00
CA GLY A 654 5.33 12.14 -49.83
C GLY A 654 4.46 13.34 -50.20
N LEU A 655 3.77 13.88 -49.20
CA LEU A 655 2.94 15.07 -49.29
C LEU A 655 3.35 16.13 -48.28
N LEU A 656 3.54 17.35 -48.74
CA LEU A 656 3.59 18.56 -47.94
C LEU A 656 2.48 19.49 -48.45
N ARG A 657 1.46 19.75 -47.63
CA ARG A 657 0.30 20.55 -48.03
C ARG A 657 -0.08 21.59 -46.99
N SER A 658 -0.42 22.78 -47.45
CA SER A 658 -1.08 23.80 -46.63
C SER A 658 -2.33 24.35 -47.32
N ALA A 659 -3.26 24.92 -46.56
CA ALA A 659 -4.30 25.81 -47.13
C ALA A 659 -3.86 27.28 -47.14
N GLY A 660 -2.78 27.62 -46.42
CA GLY A 660 -2.07 28.89 -46.48
C GLY A 660 -0.81 28.81 -47.35
N THR A 661 0.30 29.30 -46.82
CA THR A 661 1.61 29.24 -47.49
C THR A 661 2.39 28.00 -47.07
N THR A 662 2.90 27.24 -48.03
CA THR A 662 3.90 26.20 -47.79
C THR A 662 5.30 26.80 -47.97
N THR A 663 5.97 27.07 -46.86
CA THR A 663 7.32 27.64 -46.78
C THR A 663 8.34 26.56 -46.44
N LEU A 664 9.32 26.33 -47.32
CA LEU A 664 10.39 25.36 -47.11
C LEU A 664 11.74 26.07 -47.14
N ASN A 665 12.56 25.87 -46.12
CA ASN A 665 13.93 26.38 -46.04
C ASN A 665 14.89 25.23 -45.75
N ALA A 666 15.88 25.00 -46.61
CA ALA A 666 16.85 23.89 -46.44
C ALA A 666 18.14 24.14 -47.23
N ALA A 667 19.18 23.34 -47.00
CA ALA A 667 20.34 23.31 -47.89
C ALA A 667 20.05 22.54 -49.18
N SER A 668 19.12 21.59 -49.15
CA SER A 668 18.64 20.86 -50.32
C SER A 668 17.18 20.44 -50.11
N VAL A 669 16.39 20.46 -51.18
CA VAL A 669 14.99 20.04 -51.19
C VAL A 669 14.82 19.01 -52.30
N ILE A 670 14.42 17.79 -51.94
CA ILE A 670 14.19 16.69 -52.87
C ILE A 670 12.70 16.35 -52.86
N ASN A 671 12.01 16.66 -53.95
CA ASN A 671 10.62 16.32 -54.21
C ASN A 671 10.55 15.41 -55.44
N SER A 672 10.79 14.12 -55.27
CA SER A 672 10.82 13.16 -56.36
C SER A 672 9.65 12.19 -56.34
N THR A 673 9.19 11.74 -57.51
CA THR A 673 8.11 10.74 -57.63
C THR A 673 6.82 11.13 -56.89
N THR A 674 6.43 12.41 -56.95
CA THR A 674 5.29 12.97 -56.20
C THR A 674 4.12 13.44 -57.06
N SER A 675 3.97 12.86 -58.26
CA SER A 675 2.89 13.23 -59.18
C SER A 675 1.54 12.54 -58.88
N GLY A 676 1.50 11.58 -57.94
CA GLY A 676 0.30 10.83 -57.58
C GLY A 676 -0.70 11.62 -56.72
N THR A 677 -1.84 10.99 -56.40
CA THR A 677 -2.83 11.55 -55.48
C THR A 677 -2.27 11.66 -54.07
N ASN A 678 -2.51 12.80 -53.40
CA ASN A 678 -1.93 13.08 -52.08
C ASN A 678 -0.41 12.93 -52.06
N GLN A 679 0.25 13.48 -53.08
CA GLN A 679 1.69 13.60 -53.17
C GLN A 679 2.06 14.97 -53.74
N GLY A 680 3.21 15.48 -53.34
CA GLY A 680 3.78 16.72 -53.85
C GLY A 680 4.01 17.76 -52.77
N ILE A 681 4.30 18.98 -53.23
CA ILE A 681 4.37 20.17 -52.40
C ILE A 681 3.25 21.10 -52.86
N GLU A 682 2.29 21.36 -51.98
CA GLU A 682 1.04 22.04 -52.30
C GLU A 682 0.76 23.17 -51.31
N GLY A 683 0.14 24.26 -51.78
CA GLY A 683 -0.26 25.39 -50.94
C GLY A 683 -1.07 26.41 -51.71
N LYS A 684 -1.74 27.33 -51.00
CA LYS A 684 -2.28 28.55 -51.64
C LYS A 684 -1.15 29.35 -52.26
N ASP A 685 -0.06 29.48 -51.50
CA ASP A 685 1.23 29.93 -52.00
C ASP A 685 2.30 28.89 -51.65
N VAL A 686 3.32 28.76 -52.48
CA VAL A 686 4.50 27.92 -52.22
C VAL A 686 5.74 28.80 -52.26
N ALA A 687 6.52 28.79 -51.18
CA ALA A 687 7.78 29.51 -51.06
C ALA A 687 8.88 28.52 -50.69
N ILE A 688 9.85 28.31 -51.57
CA ILE A 688 10.98 27.40 -51.32
C ILE A 688 12.28 28.19 -51.44
N THR A 689 13.08 28.13 -50.39
CA THR A 689 14.41 28.72 -50.31
C THR A 689 15.44 27.63 -50.06
N VAL A 690 16.35 27.46 -51.01
CA VAL A 690 17.48 26.53 -50.91
C VAL A 690 18.78 27.32 -50.77
N THR A 691 19.41 27.21 -49.61
CA THR A 691 20.68 27.88 -49.27
C THR A 691 21.70 26.84 -48.82
N GLY A 692 22.40 26.24 -49.77
CA GLY A 692 23.47 25.28 -49.49
C GLY A 692 24.79 25.98 -49.16
N SER A 693 25.72 25.24 -48.54
CA SER A 693 27.08 25.73 -48.27
C SER A 693 27.92 25.96 -49.54
N THR A 694 27.53 25.34 -50.65
CA THR A 694 28.09 25.51 -51.98
C THR A 694 26.97 25.48 -53.03
N THR A 695 27.21 26.02 -54.22
CA THR A 695 26.31 25.92 -55.38
C THR A 695 25.99 24.47 -55.76
N ALA A 696 26.91 23.53 -55.55
CA ALA A 696 26.69 22.11 -55.84
C ALA A 696 25.87 21.39 -54.76
N ALA A 697 25.97 21.81 -53.50
CA ALA A 697 25.18 21.26 -52.38
C ALA A 697 23.76 21.85 -52.33
N ALA A 698 23.58 23.06 -52.88
CA ALA A 698 22.30 23.75 -53.00
C ALA A 698 21.49 23.20 -54.18
N MET A 699 20.52 22.32 -53.92
CA MET A 699 19.69 21.75 -54.98
C MET A 699 18.21 21.75 -54.60
N LEU A 700 17.36 22.25 -55.51
CA LEU A 700 15.93 21.96 -55.53
C LEU A 700 15.67 20.92 -56.62
N ALA A 701 15.51 19.66 -56.24
CA ALA A 701 15.24 18.55 -57.16
C ALA A 701 13.76 18.19 -57.16
N ASN A 702 13.07 18.50 -58.25
CA ASN A 702 11.68 18.14 -58.52
C ASN A 702 11.56 17.04 -59.59
N ASP A 703 12.47 16.05 -59.57
CA ASP A 703 12.54 15.00 -60.60
C ASP A 703 11.35 14.03 -60.54
N GLY A 704 10.51 14.03 -61.57
CA GLY A 704 9.23 13.31 -61.54
C GLY A 704 8.26 13.78 -60.44
N GLY A 705 8.53 14.93 -59.84
CA GLY A 705 7.81 15.50 -58.71
C GLY A 705 6.75 16.51 -59.11
N ALA A 706 5.96 16.95 -58.14
CA ALA A 706 4.98 18.02 -58.33
C ALA A 706 5.04 19.09 -57.25
N ILE A 707 5.13 20.35 -57.68
CA ILE A 707 5.01 21.55 -56.87
C ILE A 707 3.83 22.36 -57.44
N ARG A 708 2.81 22.58 -56.62
CA ARG A 708 1.54 23.20 -57.03
C ARG A 708 1.14 24.32 -56.09
N ALA A 709 1.03 25.53 -56.61
CA ALA A 709 0.48 26.66 -55.89
C ALA A 709 -0.84 27.13 -56.51
N ASP A 710 -1.88 27.33 -55.70
CA ASP A 710 -3.15 27.87 -56.21
C ASP A 710 -2.96 29.32 -56.70
N ARG A 711 -2.08 30.09 -56.05
CA ARG A 711 -1.82 31.50 -56.36
C ARG A 711 -0.37 31.74 -56.79
N ASN A 712 0.59 31.78 -55.89
CA ASN A 712 1.98 32.09 -56.25
C ASN A 712 2.95 30.99 -55.85
N ALA A 713 3.91 30.70 -56.72
CA ALA A 713 5.07 29.88 -56.41
C ALA A 713 6.35 30.71 -56.54
N THR A 714 7.15 30.79 -55.47
CA THR A 714 8.46 31.44 -55.45
C THR A 714 9.52 30.42 -55.06
N LEU A 715 10.38 30.04 -56.00
CA LEU A 715 11.43 29.05 -55.82
C LEU A 715 12.79 29.74 -56.00
N THR A 716 13.56 29.80 -54.93
CA THR A 716 14.91 30.38 -54.93
C THR A 716 15.91 29.32 -54.51
N SER A 717 16.90 29.04 -55.35
CA SER A 717 18.03 28.18 -55.04
C SER A 717 19.33 28.94 -55.24
N SER A 718 20.25 28.88 -54.27
CA SER A 718 21.63 29.36 -54.47
C SER A 718 22.44 28.44 -55.39
N GLY A 719 21.91 27.28 -55.75
CA GLY A 719 22.44 26.38 -56.76
C GLY A 719 21.37 26.04 -57.80
N LEU A 720 21.25 24.77 -58.18
CA LEU A 720 20.40 24.31 -59.28
C LEU A 720 18.92 24.13 -58.88
N ILE A 721 18.01 24.48 -59.79
CA ILE A 721 16.62 23.99 -59.78
C ILE A 721 16.46 22.94 -60.89
N ASN A 722 16.31 21.67 -60.53
CA ASN A 722 16.08 20.56 -61.46
C ASN A 722 14.59 20.19 -61.49
N ASN A 723 13.93 20.38 -62.64
CA ASN A 723 12.53 19.99 -62.86
C ASN A 723 12.37 18.91 -63.94
N THR A 724 13.34 18.02 -64.10
CA THR A 724 13.29 16.96 -65.12
C THR A 724 12.09 16.05 -64.88
N GLY A 725 11.22 15.90 -65.89
CA GLY A 725 10.00 15.08 -65.77
C GLY A 725 9.02 15.52 -64.67
N GLY A 726 9.20 16.70 -64.06
CA GLY A 726 8.40 17.21 -62.95
C GLY A 726 7.45 18.34 -63.35
N LEU A 727 6.51 18.65 -62.47
CA LEU A 727 5.54 19.75 -62.58
C LEU A 727 5.87 20.85 -61.57
N ILE A 728 5.97 22.09 -62.04
CA ILE A 728 5.93 23.29 -61.21
C ILE A 728 4.82 24.18 -61.76
N SER A 729 3.81 24.51 -60.94
CA SER A 729 2.65 25.29 -61.36
C SER A 729 2.25 26.34 -60.33
N ALA A 730 1.76 27.47 -60.82
CA ALA A 730 1.18 28.55 -60.02
C ALA A 730 -0.03 29.15 -60.76
N GLY A 731 -1.14 29.40 -60.07
CA GLY A 731 -2.33 29.99 -60.70
C GLY A 731 -2.19 31.46 -61.09
N ASN A 732 -1.23 32.20 -60.52
CA ASN A 732 -1.00 33.61 -60.79
C ASN A 732 0.47 33.93 -61.16
N THR A 733 1.42 33.72 -60.24
CA THR A 733 2.83 34.08 -60.49
C THR A 733 3.77 32.93 -60.12
N LEU A 734 4.60 32.54 -61.09
CA LEU A 734 5.72 31.63 -60.90
C LEU A 734 7.04 32.42 -60.96
N THR A 735 7.79 32.46 -59.87
CA THR A 735 9.13 33.05 -59.80
C THR A 735 10.17 31.96 -59.56
N LEU A 736 11.13 31.84 -60.47
CA LEU A 736 12.27 30.93 -60.37
C LEU A 736 13.56 31.74 -60.30
N ARG A 737 14.38 31.49 -59.29
CA ARG A 737 15.72 32.07 -59.15
C ARG A 737 16.72 30.93 -58.96
N ASP A 738 17.49 30.66 -60.00
CA ASP A 738 18.54 29.64 -60.01
C ASP A 738 19.91 30.33 -59.95
N GLY A 739 20.66 30.09 -58.88
CA GLY A 739 21.99 30.66 -58.65
C GLY A 739 23.11 29.98 -59.44
N ALA A 740 22.86 28.81 -60.02
CA ALA A 740 23.79 28.07 -60.87
C ALA A 740 23.47 28.17 -62.37
N ALA A 741 22.39 28.86 -62.76
CA ALA A 741 22.01 29.06 -64.15
C ALA A 741 23.10 29.80 -64.93
N THR A 742 23.75 29.11 -65.87
CA THR A 742 24.49 29.77 -66.95
C THR A 742 23.47 30.31 -67.98
N PRO A 743 23.65 31.53 -68.51
CA PRO A 743 22.67 32.10 -69.42
C PRO A 743 22.67 31.36 -70.77
N ALA A 744 21.78 30.38 -70.94
CA ALA A 744 21.46 29.80 -72.25
C ALA A 744 20.07 29.14 -72.31
N THR A 745 19.18 29.78 -73.08
CA THR A 745 17.95 29.30 -73.75
C THR A 745 16.73 28.86 -72.92
N PRO A 746 15.50 29.20 -73.35
CA PRO A 746 14.30 29.19 -72.49
C PRO A 746 13.75 27.78 -72.30
N ALA A 747 13.46 27.40 -71.05
CA ALA A 747 12.66 26.22 -70.73
C ALA A 747 11.20 26.46 -71.11
N THR A 748 10.55 25.45 -71.71
CA THR A 748 9.12 25.44 -72.03
C THR A 748 8.28 25.48 -70.75
N LEU A 749 7.52 26.57 -70.59
CA LEU A 749 6.49 26.78 -69.57
C LEU A 749 5.16 26.22 -70.09
N ALA A 750 4.41 25.50 -69.25
CA ALA A 750 3.03 25.05 -69.52
C ALA A 750 2.10 25.54 -68.41
#